data_AF-A0A1S3SKP4-F1
#
_entry.id   AF-A0A1S3SKP4-F1
#
_cell.length_a   1.000
_cell.length_b   1.000
_cell.length_c   1.000
_cell.angle_alpha   90.00
_cell.angle_beta   90.00
_cell.angle_gamma   90.00
#
_symmetry.space_group_name_H-M   'P 1'
#
loop_
_entity.id
_entity.type
_entity.pdbx_description
1 polymer ?
#
loop_
_entity_poly.entity_id
_entity_poly.type
_entity_poly.pdbx_seq_one_letter_code
_entity_poly.pdbx_strand_id
1 'polypeptide(L)'
;MHDCVIHIYRMPNTSTRPKRGRRNRRVPREDPARNELVSRSLESAQQCLFNQDYGTAFVHYLLVLNLAPVLKDFASESFRFTLFKWADELDSLGRIQDLFDCYEQALELFPTDEVIINSMGEHLFRMGFRDEAAGHFHKALKLKPDYPEAKENFYRVANWLVERWHFLMLNDRRRNHKYQQAIQKAVEGGCNTVLDIGTGTGILGMCAKKAGASEVSACELSKTMYELACEVVTANGMNGRIKILHMKSLEMEVPKDIPKRVSLVVTETVDAGLFGEGIIESLIHAWNHLLLPPQSTQDPSRPPSQTGRVIPAGATVFGMAVQCLEIRRHHRLCVSEVGGLATAAAGELHSPVSCSSEDDSTEPYTTERLSRLPGGYTPLTEPFNALDIDFNNVQELEGLCSREVSRVRLPVTGEGLLDALAVWFQLHLDQESSLSTGPKEDTCWEQAIYPVQTPHNFPLRPGDELIVEISCRDAYLRLCSVAVARDGREFCLDDCLDPDKPRNNPGPSGNPNPSLNAEAELCSALACLGTEQSSGPRDYTMLECAEMALLNNQPYHDSFRRALAKLITNLKDARSVQGPIQGQGLEVMPLTDPPSGPMDPGPDPFYVLDVSEGFSVLSLMAASQGQVKAYSSVEKTQHQAVLRRLARANGVPEEALEFWLNQVEDEQAVLQRPSREKLWSAIILDCVETCGLVRQKLMEKATLARCLLEDGGQIFPERIVVYGMLVESDTLLLESAVQGQEPTLGFNIAPFINQFTVPVHVFLDLSTLQCRHLSDSVELFILDLMNTNANYTNRDVKVQASASGRVTAVPFWYQIHLNEEISVSTFNQDSHWKQAAVVLHQPLAVREGDWVRLAVTLQKSSISISASIEEEAGETGTVDSVRESAQ
;
A
#
# COMPACT_ATOMS: atom_id res chain seq x y z
N MET A 1 5.54 4.14 -25.85
CA MET A 1 5.92 5.28 -25.00
C MET A 1 6.95 4.85 -23.94
N HIS A 2 7.98 4.09 -24.33
CA HIS A 2 9.06 3.62 -23.43
C HIS A 2 10.47 3.99 -23.95
N ASP A 3 10.60 4.49 -25.18
CA ASP A 3 11.91 4.67 -25.83
C ASP A 3 12.45 6.11 -25.89
N CYS A 4 11.80 7.09 -25.22
CA CYS A 4 12.24 8.49 -25.31
C CYS A 4 13.03 9.03 -24.09
N VAL A 5 13.26 8.24 -23.03
CA VAL A 5 14.01 8.73 -21.83
C VAL A 5 15.40 8.09 -21.70
N ILE A 6 15.74 7.11 -22.54
CA ILE A 6 17.03 6.40 -22.46
C ILE A 6 18.04 7.02 -23.42
N HIS A 7 18.52 8.23 -23.13
CA HIS A 7 19.87 8.67 -23.48
C HIS A 7 20.12 10.04 -22.85
N ILE A 8 20.89 10.09 -21.75
CA ILE A 8 21.97 11.05 -21.44
C ILE A 8 22.43 10.76 -20.00
N TYR A 9 23.43 9.88 -19.83
CA TYR A 9 24.33 9.91 -18.68
C TYR A 9 25.71 9.40 -19.12
N ARG A 10 26.53 10.31 -19.66
CA ARG A 10 27.99 10.16 -19.72
C ARG A 10 28.63 11.47 -19.31
N MET A 11 29.12 11.53 -18.08
CA MET A 11 30.01 12.60 -17.63
C MET A 11 31.38 12.46 -18.32
N PRO A 12 31.99 13.56 -18.79
CA PRO A 12 33.44 13.61 -19.00
C PRO A 12 34.15 14.19 -17.77
N ASN A 13 35.12 13.43 -17.28
CA ASN A 13 36.17 13.85 -16.35
C ASN A 13 36.80 15.18 -16.76
N THR A 14 36.79 16.18 -15.88
CA THR A 14 37.56 17.42 -16.08
C THR A 14 38.90 17.33 -15.37
N SER A 15 39.94 16.97 -16.15
CA SER A 15 41.34 17.12 -15.71
C SER A 15 41.70 18.61 -15.65
N THR A 16 42.24 19.04 -14.52
CA THR A 16 42.73 20.39 -14.28
C THR A 16 44.13 20.58 -14.90
N ARG A 17 44.29 21.57 -15.79
CA ARG A 17 45.59 22.14 -16.15
C ARG A 17 45.57 23.65 -15.89
N PRO A 18 46.63 24.24 -15.31
CA PRO A 18 46.65 25.65 -14.96
C PRO A 18 47.08 26.49 -16.16
N LYS A 19 46.37 27.58 -16.44
CA LYS A 19 46.88 28.67 -17.30
C LYS A 19 46.99 29.95 -16.47
N ARG A 20 48.24 30.33 -16.19
CA ARG A 20 48.61 31.69 -15.77
C ARG A 20 48.34 32.66 -16.93
N GLY A 21 47.71 33.79 -16.62
CA GLY A 21 47.58 34.94 -17.50
C GLY A 21 46.90 36.10 -16.81
N ARG A 22 47.68 37.02 -16.23
CA ARG A 22 47.20 38.32 -15.72
C ARG A 22 46.52 39.10 -16.86
N ARG A 23 45.22 39.41 -16.73
CA ARG A 23 44.55 40.48 -17.49
C ARG A 23 43.71 41.32 -16.54
N ASN A 24 43.92 42.64 -16.65
CA ASN A 24 43.27 43.69 -15.88
C ASN A 24 41.74 43.56 -15.89
N ARG A 25 41.11 43.66 -14.71
CA ARG A 25 39.66 43.84 -14.54
C ARG A 25 39.24 45.14 -15.25
N ARG A 26 38.54 45.03 -16.39
CA ARG A 26 37.66 46.08 -16.90
C ARG A 26 36.32 45.95 -16.17
N VAL A 27 35.85 47.05 -15.58
CA VAL A 27 34.46 47.19 -15.12
C VAL A 27 33.55 47.04 -16.35
N PRO A 28 32.46 46.26 -16.31
CA PRO A 28 31.55 46.14 -17.44
C PRO A 28 30.92 47.50 -17.75
N ARG A 29 30.93 47.94 -19.01
CA ARG A 29 30.09 49.06 -19.45
C ARG A 29 28.65 48.57 -19.47
N GLU A 30 27.76 49.25 -18.75
CA GLU A 30 26.31 49.03 -18.81
C GLU A 30 25.80 49.36 -20.22
N ASP A 31 25.00 48.46 -20.80
CA ASP A 31 24.34 48.64 -22.09
C ASP A 31 22.90 49.12 -21.83
N PRO A 32 22.57 50.39 -22.16
CA PRO A 32 21.25 50.97 -21.89
C PRO A 32 20.11 50.20 -22.55
N ALA A 33 20.32 49.66 -23.75
CA ALA A 33 19.30 48.92 -24.48
C ALA A 33 19.00 47.57 -23.82
N ARG A 34 20.04 46.90 -23.28
CA ARG A 34 19.87 45.68 -22.48
C ARG A 34 19.11 45.95 -21.19
N ASN A 35 19.43 47.05 -20.49
CA ASN A 35 18.74 47.42 -19.25
C ASN A 35 17.26 47.78 -19.50
N GLU A 36 16.97 48.49 -20.60
CA GLU A 36 15.59 48.78 -21.02
C GLU A 36 14.81 47.51 -21.38
N LEU A 37 15.43 46.57 -22.11
CA LEU A 37 14.82 45.28 -22.44
C LEU A 37 14.53 44.44 -21.19
N VAL A 38 15.46 44.40 -20.24
CA VAL A 38 15.28 43.70 -18.95
C VAL A 38 14.12 44.30 -18.16
N SER A 39 14.06 45.63 -18.03
CA SER A 39 12.98 46.31 -17.31
C SER A 39 11.62 46.05 -17.94
N ARG A 40 11.49 46.22 -19.26
CA ARG A 40 10.23 45.97 -20.00
C ARG A 40 9.80 44.51 -19.91
N SER A 41 10.74 43.58 -20.06
CA SER A 41 10.42 42.15 -20.00
C SER A 41 9.99 41.72 -18.60
N LEU A 42 10.56 42.32 -17.54
CA LEU A 42 10.14 42.06 -16.17
C LEU A 42 8.73 42.62 -15.89
N GLU A 43 8.43 43.83 -16.36
CA GLU A 43 7.07 44.40 -16.31
C GLU A 43 6.07 43.53 -17.07
N SER A 44 6.43 43.05 -18.28
CA SER A 44 5.60 42.12 -19.05
C SER A 44 5.39 40.80 -18.31
N ALA A 45 6.42 40.24 -17.69
CA ALA A 45 6.30 39.01 -16.90
C ALA A 45 5.28 39.18 -15.75
N GLN A 46 5.36 40.29 -15.02
CA GLN A 46 4.45 40.61 -13.92
C GLN A 46 3.02 40.87 -14.40
N GLN A 47 2.84 41.55 -15.53
CA GLN A 47 1.52 41.80 -16.11
C GLN A 47 0.86 40.52 -16.63
N CYS A 48 1.61 39.66 -17.32
CA CYS A 48 1.13 38.34 -17.75
C CYS A 48 0.75 37.49 -16.55
N LEU A 49 1.55 37.50 -15.49
CA LEU A 49 1.25 36.79 -14.25
C LEU A 49 -0.05 37.27 -13.60
N PHE A 50 -0.28 38.59 -13.54
CA PHE A 50 -1.53 39.17 -13.04
C PHE A 50 -2.75 38.76 -13.88
N ASN A 51 -2.56 38.64 -15.19
CA ASN A 51 -3.58 38.19 -16.14
C ASN A 51 -3.76 36.66 -16.17
N GLN A 52 -3.02 35.90 -15.34
CA GLN A 52 -2.99 34.43 -15.33
C GLN A 52 -2.53 33.79 -16.65
N ASP A 53 -1.76 34.52 -17.45
CA ASP A 53 -1.07 33.99 -18.63
C ASP A 53 0.32 33.47 -18.21
N TYR A 54 0.33 32.29 -17.60
CA TYR A 54 1.51 31.74 -16.96
C TYR A 54 2.61 31.34 -17.96
N GLY A 55 2.23 30.83 -19.14
CA GLY A 55 3.19 30.45 -20.19
C GLY A 55 3.97 31.64 -20.72
N THR A 56 3.30 32.74 -21.06
CA THR A 56 3.98 33.95 -21.53
C THR A 56 4.79 34.61 -20.43
N ALA A 57 4.27 34.63 -19.19
CA ALA A 57 5.01 35.10 -18.02
C ALA A 57 6.32 34.31 -17.81
N PHE A 58 6.28 32.98 -17.93
CA PHE A 58 7.43 32.10 -17.77
C PHE A 58 8.53 32.43 -18.79
N VAL A 59 8.18 32.60 -20.06
CA VAL A 59 9.14 32.97 -21.13
C VAL A 59 9.79 34.32 -20.86
N HIS A 60 9.01 35.32 -20.43
CA HIS A 60 9.56 36.63 -20.07
C HIS A 60 10.50 36.55 -18.86
N TYR A 61 10.17 35.77 -17.83
CA TYR A 61 11.07 35.54 -16.71
C TYR A 61 12.36 34.83 -17.15
N LEU A 62 12.30 33.79 -17.98
CA LEU A 62 13.49 33.11 -18.51
C LEU A 62 14.41 34.09 -19.25
N LEU A 63 13.84 34.97 -20.08
CA LEU A 63 14.61 36.00 -20.78
C LEU A 63 15.29 36.97 -19.80
N VAL A 64 14.53 37.48 -18.82
CA VAL A 64 15.04 38.42 -17.80
C VAL A 64 16.18 37.79 -16.99
N LEU A 65 16.00 36.55 -16.52
CA LEU A 65 16.94 35.87 -15.64
C LEU A 65 18.22 35.41 -16.35
N ASN A 66 18.14 35.12 -17.66
CA ASN A 66 19.30 34.90 -18.51
C ASN A 66 20.05 36.21 -18.81
N LEU A 67 19.33 37.29 -19.11
CA LEU A 67 19.93 38.59 -19.44
C LEU A 67 20.43 39.35 -18.22
N ALA A 68 19.88 39.15 -17.02
CA ALA A 68 20.26 39.84 -15.80
C ALA A 68 20.24 38.89 -14.58
N PRO A 69 21.26 38.01 -14.44
CA PRO A 69 21.32 37.05 -13.34
C PRO A 69 21.32 37.66 -11.93
N VAL A 70 21.64 38.96 -11.80
CA VAL A 70 21.56 39.71 -10.53
C VAL A 70 20.13 39.79 -9.99
N LEU A 71 19.12 39.62 -10.83
CA LEU A 71 17.71 39.65 -10.45
C LEU A 71 17.19 38.31 -9.94
N LYS A 72 18.01 37.25 -9.94
CA LYS A 72 17.59 35.90 -9.53
C LYS A 72 17.01 35.87 -8.13
N ASP A 73 17.68 36.49 -7.15
CA ASP A 73 17.20 36.51 -5.77
C ASP A 73 15.86 37.24 -5.65
N PHE A 74 15.73 38.39 -6.34
CA PHE A 74 14.52 39.21 -6.35
C PHE A 74 13.32 38.52 -6.99
N ALA A 75 13.52 37.84 -8.13
CA ALA A 75 12.44 37.24 -8.91
C ALA A 75 12.18 35.76 -8.58
N SER A 76 12.94 35.16 -7.66
CA SER A 76 12.90 33.72 -7.35
C SER A 76 11.51 33.21 -6.95
N GLU A 77 10.80 33.90 -6.06
CA GLU A 77 9.45 33.53 -5.63
C GLU A 77 8.43 33.63 -6.75
N SER A 78 8.41 34.75 -7.48
CA SER A 78 7.48 34.95 -8.59
C SER A 78 7.74 33.99 -9.73
N PHE A 79 9.01 33.72 -10.06
CA PHE A 79 9.39 32.74 -11.07
C PHE A 79 8.94 31.32 -10.70
N ARG A 80 9.17 30.89 -9.45
CA ARG A 80 8.70 29.58 -8.95
C ARG A 80 7.18 29.46 -9.05
N PHE A 81 6.46 30.47 -8.58
CA PHE A 81 5.00 30.49 -8.66
C PHE A 81 4.51 30.40 -10.12
N THR A 82 5.10 31.17 -11.03
CA THR A 82 4.79 31.10 -12.47
C THR A 82 5.09 29.73 -13.05
N LEU A 83 6.26 29.15 -12.75
CA LEU A 83 6.64 27.81 -13.20
C LEU A 83 5.62 26.75 -12.73
N PHE A 84 5.24 26.76 -11.46
CA PHE A 84 4.32 25.74 -10.93
C PHE A 84 2.92 25.87 -11.53
N LYS A 85 2.40 27.09 -11.69
CA LYS A 85 1.11 27.30 -12.35
C LYS A 85 1.13 26.91 -13.82
N TRP A 86 2.22 27.21 -14.53
CA TRP A 86 2.36 26.78 -15.91
C TRP A 86 2.53 25.26 -16.03
N ALA A 87 3.25 24.63 -15.12
CA ALA A 87 3.39 23.18 -15.07
C ALA A 87 2.04 22.48 -14.82
N ASP A 88 1.24 22.98 -13.86
CA ASP A 88 -0.12 22.46 -13.60
C ASP A 88 -1.02 22.58 -14.85
N GLU A 89 -0.93 23.69 -15.59
CA GLU A 89 -1.69 23.88 -16.83
C GLU A 89 -1.23 22.92 -17.93
N LEU A 90 0.08 22.77 -18.14
CA LEU A 90 0.62 21.82 -19.11
C LEU A 90 0.26 20.37 -18.78
N ASP A 91 0.25 20.01 -17.50
CA ASP A 91 -0.17 18.70 -17.00
C ASP A 91 -1.64 18.44 -17.35
N SER A 92 -2.52 19.41 -17.07
CA SER A 92 -3.95 19.31 -17.42
C SER A 92 -4.22 19.18 -18.93
N LEU A 93 -3.31 19.72 -19.75
CA LEU A 93 -3.35 19.62 -21.21
C LEU A 93 -2.67 18.36 -21.76
N GLY A 94 -2.09 17.52 -20.91
CA GLY A 94 -1.32 16.33 -21.30
C GLY A 94 -0.02 16.65 -22.04
N ARG A 95 0.50 17.89 -21.94
CA ARG A 95 1.73 18.36 -22.59
C ARG A 95 2.97 18.04 -21.75
N ILE A 96 3.19 16.75 -21.50
CA ILE A 96 4.17 16.26 -20.53
C ILE A 96 5.62 16.62 -20.90
N GLN A 97 5.97 16.59 -22.19
CA GLN A 97 7.32 16.96 -22.63
C GLN A 97 7.63 18.42 -22.33
N ASP A 98 6.72 19.33 -22.70
CA ASP A 98 6.90 20.77 -22.47
C ASP A 98 7.00 21.09 -20.96
N LEU A 99 6.30 20.32 -20.13
CA LEU A 99 6.32 20.45 -18.68
C LEU A 99 7.72 20.13 -18.13
N PHE A 100 8.34 19.02 -18.56
CA PHE A 100 9.70 18.69 -18.13
C PHE A 100 10.75 19.62 -18.72
N ASP A 101 10.58 20.08 -19.97
CA ASP A 101 11.45 21.10 -20.56
C ASP A 101 11.43 22.40 -19.73
N CYS A 102 10.28 22.79 -19.18
CA CYS A 102 10.17 23.93 -18.27
C CYS A 102 10.95 23.72 -16.98
N TYR A 103 10.86 22.54 -16.36
CA TYR A 103 11.65 22.21 -15.16
C TYR A 103 13.16 22.19 -15.45
N GLU A 104 13.57 21.63 -16.58
CA GLU A 104 14.98 21.61 -16.99
C GLU A 104 15.52 23.03 -17.17
N GLN A 105 14.83 23.88 -17.92
CA GLN A 105 15.21 25.30 -18.09
C GLN A 105 15.25 26.06 -16.76
N ALA A 106 14.31 25.77 -15.85
CA ALA A 106 14.30 26.35 -14.51
C ALA A 106 15.51 25.89 -13.68
N LEU A 107 15.88 24.61 -13.75
CA LEU A 107 17.04 24.05 -13.04
C LEU A 107 18.38 24.46 -13.66
N GLU A 108 18.43 24.81 -14.95
CA GLU A 108 19.61 25.46 -15.54
C GLU A 108 19.86 26.85 -14.90
N LEU A 109 18.78 27.61 -14.64
CA LEU A 109 18.86 28.90 -13.97
C LEU A 109 19.09 28.77 -12.46
N PHE A 110 18.47 27.78 -11.82
CA PHE A 110 18.46 27.56 -10.38
C PHE A 110 18.83 26.11 -10.02
N PRO A 111 20.10 25.69 -10.22
CA PRO A 111 20.50 24.28 -10.10
C PRO A 111 20.47 23.70 -8.68
N THR A 112 20.38 24.58 -7.68
CA THR A 112 20.36 24.25 -6.25
C THR A 112 19.07 24.70 -5.55
N ASP A 113 18.02 25.08 -6.30
CA ASP A 113 16.72 25.41 -5.70
C ASP A 113 15.99 24.12 -5.33
N GLU A 114 15.95 23.82 -4.04
CA GLU A 114 15.37 22.59 -3.51
C GLU A 114 13.87 22.48 -3.77
N VAL A 115 13.17 23.62 -3.90
CA VAL A 115 11.73 23.66 -4.14
C VAL A 115 11.42 23.21 -5.57
N ILE A 116 12.13 23.76 -6.56
CA ILE A 116 11.99 23.36 -7.97
C ILE A 116 12.37 21.88 -8.16
N ILE A 117 13.47 21.44 -7.51
CA ILE A 117 13.91 20.04 -7.56
C ILE A 117 12.81 19.11 -6.99
N ASN A 118 12.24 19.44 -5.84
CA ASN A 118 11.16 18.66 -5.24
C ASN A 118 9.90 18.65 -6.10
N SER A 119 9.49 19.78 -6.66
CA SER A 119 8.30 19.88 -7.52
C SER A 119 8.42 19.06 -8.81
N MET A 120 9.62 19.00 -9.40
CA MET A 120 9.90 18.09 -10.52
C MET A 120 9.73 16.63 -10.10
N GLY A 121 10.26 16.25 -8.92
CA GLY A 121 10.08 14.93 -8.34
C GLY A 121 8.60 14.59 -8.10
N GLU A 122 7.79 15.54 -7.63
CA GLU A 122 6.35 15.35 -7.39
C GLU A 122 5.59 15.07 -8.70
N HIS A 123 5.95 15.75 -9.80
CA HIS A 123 5.38 15.47 -11.12
C HIS A 123 5.80 14.10 -11.65
N LEU A 124 7.08 13.74 -11.54
CA LEU A 124 7.57 12.40 -11.90
C LEU A 124 6.85 11.31 -11.12
N PHE A 125 6.66 11.51 -9.82
CA PHE A 125 5.94 10.57 -8.96
C PHE A 125 4.48 10.38 -9.40
N ARG A 126 3.77 11.48 -9.72
CA ARG A 126 2.39 11.41 -10.24
C ARG A 126 2.28 10.68 -11.57
N MET A 127 3.32 10.76 -12.40
CA MET A 127 3.41 10.05 -13.69
C MET A 127 3.87 8.59 -13.56
N GLY A 128 4.18 8.12 -12.35
CA GLY A 128 4.64 6.74 -12.09
C GLY A 128 6.15 6.53 -12.21
N PHE A 129 6.95 7.56 -12.50
CA PHE A 129 8.41 7.49 -12.57
C PHE A 129 9.04 7.58 -11.16
N ARG A 130 8.89 6.49 -10.40
CA ARG A 130 9.23 6.42 -8.97
C ARG A 130 10.73 6.53 -8.71
N ASP A 131 11.56 5.83 -9.47
CA ASP A 131 13.02 5.85 -9.29
C ASP A 131 13.59 7.26 -9.54
N GLU A 132 13.15 7.90 -10.62
CA GLU A 132 13.55 9.27 -10.97
C GLU A 132 13.07 10.27 -9.90
N ALA A 133 11.80 10.16 -9.49
CA ALA A 133 11.24 11.01 -8.43
C ALA A 133 12.05 10.93 -7.14
N ALA A 134 12.44 9.72 -6.73
CA ALA A 134 13.26 9.50 -5.56
C ALA A 134 14.62 10.19 -5.65
N GLY A 135 15.27 10.14 -6.82
CA GLY A 135 16.51 10.87 -7.09
C GLY A 135 16.36 12.38 -6.88
N HIS A 136 15.24 12.96 -7.32
CA HIS A 136 14.92 14.37 -7.12
C HIS A 136 14.66 14.71 -5.65
N PHE A 137 13.83 13.94 -4.94
CA PHE A 137 13.58 14.17 -3.51
C PHE A 137 14.86 14.05 -2.68
N HIS A 138 15.67 13.01 -2.95
CA HIS A 138 16.94 12.82 -2.28
C HIS A 138 17.94 13.96 -2.57
N LYS A 139 17.96 14.50 -3.80
CA LYS A 139 18.76 15.68 -4.14
C LYS A 139 18.29 16.92 -3.38
N ALA A 140 16.98 17.14 -3.26
CA ALA A 140 16.41 18.23 -2.46
C ALA A 140 16.80 18.09 -0.97
N LEU A 141 16.72 16.88 -0.41
CA LEU A 141 17.14 16.58 0.97
C LEU A 141 18.64 16.74 1.20
N LYS A 142 19.48 16.44 0.19
CA LYS A 142 20.93 16.72 0.27
C LYS A 142 21.24 18.22 0.34
N LEU A 143 20.45 19.06 -0.35
CA LEU A 143 20.60 20.52 -0.33
C LEU A 143 20.04 21.12 0.96
N LYS A 144 18.89 20.62 1.41
CA LYS A 144 18.21 21.05 2.62
C LYS A 144 17.67 19.83 3.39
N PRO A 145 18.44 19.30 4.36
CA PRO A 145 18.04 18.11 5.13
C PRO A 145 16.73 18.27 5.88
N ASP A 146 16.46 19.49 6.38
CA ASP A 146 15.24 19.83 7.12
C ASP A 146 14.16 20.42 6.18
N TYR A 147 13.99 19.86 4.98
CA TYR A 147 12.92 20.24 4.05
C TYR A 147 11.72 19.28 4.20
N PRO A 148 10.65 19.67 4.93
CA PRO A 148 9.56 18.75 5.29
C PRO A 148 8.86 18.15 4.07
N GLU A 149 8.58 18.96 3.05
CA GLU A 149 7.87 18.53 1.84
C GLU A 149 8.67 17.47 1.06
N ALA A 150 9.98 17.67 0.88
CA ALA A 150 10.82 16.69 0.20
C ALA A 150 11.00 15.41 1.02
N LYS A 151 11.00 15.53 2.36
CA LYS A 151 11.10 14.39 3.27
C LYS A 151 9.85 13.52 3.19
N GLU A 152 8.68 14.14 3.25
CA GLU A 152 7.39 13.48 3.09
C GLU A 152 7.25 12.82 1.72
N ASN A 153 7.59 13.55 0.65
CA ASN A 153 7.58 13.00 -0.71
C ASN A 153 8.56 11.82 -0.86
N PHE A 154 9.75 11.90 -0.24
CA PHE A 154 10.70 10.80 -0.22
C PHE A 154 10.14 9.57 0.50
N TYR A 155 9.46 9.74 1.65
CA TYR A 155 8.83 8.64 2.37
C TYR A 155 7.74 7.94 1.56
N ARG A 156 6.92 8.73 0.85
CA ARG A 156 5.88 8.19 -0.04
C ARG A 156 6.46 7.32 -1.15
N VAL A 157 7.62 7.68 -1.71
CA VAL A 157 8.28 6.86 -2.74
C VAL A 157 9.10 5.72 -2.14
N ALA A 158 9.71 5.90 -0.97
CA ALA A 158 10.58 4.90 -0.33
C ALA A 158 9.87 3.55 -0.11
N ASN A 159 8.57 3.58 0.24
CA ASN A 159 7.74 2.37 0.36
C ASN A 159 7.66 1.54 -0.93
N TRP A 160 7.81 2.17 -2.11
CA TRP A 160 7.79 1.48 -3.40
C TRP A 160 9.17 1.04 -3.87
N LEU A 161 10.23 1.68 -3.40
CA LEU A 161 11.59 1.40 -3.86
C LEU A 161 12.24 0.25 -3.10
N VAL A 162 11.93 0.15 -1.81
CA VAL A 162 12.46 -0.87 -0.91
C VAL A 162 11.30 -1.48 -0.16
N GLU A 163 11.08 -2.76 -0.37
CA GLU A 163 10.04 -3.47 0.35
C GLU A 163 10.35 -3.53 1.86
N ARG A 164 9.31 -3.39 2.68
CA ARG A 164 9.46 -3.24 4.13
C ARG A 164 10.00 -4.50 4.81
N TRP A 165 9.73 -5.67 4.25
CA TRP A 165 10.20 -6.95 4.78
C TRP A 165 11.74 -7.07 4.75
N HIS A 166 12.47 -6.31 3.93
CA HIS A 166 13.94 -6.27 3.99
C HIS A 166 14.47 -5.89 5.37
N PHE A 167 13.82 -4.96 6.08
CA PHE A 167 14.24 -4.55 7.42
C PHE A 167 14.09 -5.68 8.43
N LEU A 168 12.95 -6.39 8.39
CA LEU A 168 12.70 -7.58 9.20
C LEU A 168 13.71 -8.69 8.92
N MET A 169 13.94 -9.03 7.66
CA MET A 169 14.87 -10.09 7.28
C MET A 169 16.32 -9.78 7.68
N LEU A 170 16.76 -8.54 7.52
CA LEU A 170 18.12 -8.14 7.93
C LEU A 170 18.27 -8.13 9.44
N ASN A 171 17.19 -7.90 10.18
CA ASN A 171 17.14 -8.02 11.63
C ASN A 171 17.00 -9.47 12.13
N ASP A 172 16.57 -10.42 11.28
CA ASP A 172 16.46 -11.85 11.62
C ASP A 172 17.85 -12.49 11.73
N ARG A 173 18.39 -12.44 12.95
CA ARG A 173 19.70 -13.00 13.27
C ARG A 173 19.76 -14.50 13.01
N ARG A 174 18.68 -15.23 13.28
CA ARG A 174 18.66 -16.69 13.18
C ARG A 174 18.74 -17.12 11.72
N ARG A 175 17.95 -16.46 10.84
CA ARG A 175 18.03 -16.61 9.38
C ARG A 175 19.44 -16.34 8.90
N ASN A 176 19.99 -15.17 9.22
CA ASN A 176 21.29 -14.71 8.72
C ASN A 176 22.41 -15.68 9.11
N HIS A 177 22.46 -16.13 10.37
CA HIS A 177 23.47 -17.08 10.82
C HIS A 177 23.33 -18.46 10.16
N LYS A 178 22.11 -18.97 9.97
CA LYS A 178 21.91 -20.28 9.32
C LYS A 178 22.32 -20.26 7.84
N TYR A 179 21.97 -19.20 7.11
CA TYR A 179 22.47 -19.01 5.74
C TYR A 179 24.00 -18.89 5.70
N GLN A 180 24.59 -18.08 6.58
CA GLN A 180 26.05 -17.94 6.66
C GLN A 180 26.75 -19.29 6.87
N GLN A 181 26.25 -20.11 7.81
CA GLN A 181 26.82 -21.42 8.12
C GLN A 181 26.70 -22.40 6.94
N ALA A 182 25.52 -22.46 6.31
CA ALA A 182 25.29 -23.34 5.15
C ALA A 182 26.19 -22.95 3.96
N ILE A 183 26.29 -21.65 3.66
CA ILE A 183 27.17 -21.11 2.62
C ILE A 183 28.63 -21.42 2.96
N GLN A 184 29.06 -21.18 4.20
CA GLN A 184 30.42 -21.45 4.64
C GLN A 184 30.78 -22.93 4.47
N LYS A 185 29.91 -23.84 4.91
CA LYS A 185 30.09 -25.29 4.77
C LYS A 185 30.20 -25.71 3.31
N ALA A 186 29.39 -25.14 2.41
CA ALA A 186 29.46 -25.43 0.98
C ALA A 186 30.76 -24.92 0.33
N VAL A 187 31.19 -23.70 0.66
CA VAL A 187 32.42 -23.10 0.13
C VAL A 187 33.66 -23.86 0.64
N GLU A 188 33.74 -24.14 1.93
CA GLU A 188 34.82 -24.95 2.52
C GLU A 188 34.82 -26.39 1.99
N GLY A 189 33.65 -26.91 1.61
CA GLY A 189 33.48 -28.19 0.92
C GLY A 189 33.95 -28.20 -0.54
N GLY A 190 34.34 -27.06 -1.12
CA GLY A 190 34.91 -26.96 -2.45
C GLY A 190 34.06 -26.24 -3.51
N CYS A 191 32.87 -25.74 -3.15
CA CYS A 191 32.05 -24.91 -4.02
C CYS A 191 32.62 -23.48 -4.11
N ASN A 192 33.55 -23.27 -5.03
CA ASN A 192 34.36 -22.05 -5.08
C ASN A 192 33.87 -20.96 -6.05
N THR A 193 32.89 -21.25 -6.90
CA THR A 193 32.22 -20.27 -7.79
C THR A 193 30.76 -20.18 -7.40
N VAL A 194 30.32 -18.99 -7.01
CA VAL A 194 29.00 -18.76 -6.40
C VAL A 194 28.20 -17.74 -7.21
N LEU A 195 26.92 -18.03 -7.43
CA LEU A 195 25.92 -17.09 -7.91
C LEU A 195 24.86 -16.84 -6.83
N ASP A 196 24.66 -15.59 -6.45
CA ASP A 196 23.62 -15.15 -5.53
C ASP A 196 22.43 -14.55 -6.33
N ILE A 197 21.31 -15.27 -6.38
CA ILE A 197 20.12 -14.86 -7.13
C ILE A 197 19.17 -14.11 -6.19
N GLY A 198 18.76 -12.90 -6.58
CA GLY A 198 17.94 -12.04 -5.71
C GLY A 198 18.77 -11.52 -4.53
N THR A 199 19.93 -10.93 -4.84
CA THR A 199 20.95 -10.63 -3.81
C THR A 199 20.48 -9.59 -2.78
N GLY A 200 19.47 -8.78 -3.09
CA GLY A 200 18.96 -7.72 -2.23
C GLY A 200 20.08 -6.76 -1.84
N THR A 201 20.53 -6.81 -0.58
CA THR A 201 21.63 -5.96 -0.08
C THR A 201 23.04 -6.51 -0.35
N GLY A 202 23.16 -7.71 -0.93
CA GLY A 202 24.44 -8.40 -1.13
C GLY A 202 24.90 -9.27 0.05
N ILE A 203 24.09 -9.42 1.10
CA ILE A 203 24.51 -10.09 2.34
C ILE A 203 24.95 -11.55 2.12
N LEU A 204 24.25 -12.31 1.27
CA LEU A 204 24.56 -13.72 1.01
C LEU A 204 25.83 -13.87 0.15
N GLY A 205 25.95 -13.06 -0.92
CA GLY A 205 27.19 -12.94 -1.70
C GLY A 205 28.41 -12.53 -0.86
N MET A 206 28.25 -11.60 0.09
CA MET A 206 29.31 -11.23 1.04
C MET A 206 29.66 -12.37 2.00
N CYS A 207 28.68 -13.16 2.46
CA CYS A 207 28.95 -14.38 3.24
C CYS A 207 29.80 -15.37 2.43
N ALA A 208 29.44 -15.65 1.18
CA ALA A 208 30.19 -16.53 0.29
C ALA A 208 31.63 -16.03 0.08
N LYS A 209 31.81 -14.72 -0.15
CA LYS A 209 33.14 -14.14 -0.33
C LYS A 209 33.98 -14.22 0.95
N LYS A 210 33.38 -13.97 2.12
CA LYS A 210 34.04 -14.07 3.42
C LYS A 210 34.43 -15.52 3.77
N ALA A 211 33.63 -16.50 3.34
CA ALA A 211 33.92 -17.93 3.49
C ALA A 211 35.07 -18.43 2.59
N GLY A 212 35.54 -17.63 1.64
CA GLY A 212 36.68 -17.96 0.79
C GLY A 212 36.35 -18.30 -0.66
N ALA A 213 35.12 -18.06 -1.12
CA ALA A 213 34.75 -18.29 -2.52
C ALA A 213 35.67 -17.50 -3.46
N SER A 214 36.21 -18.20 -4.46
CA SER A 214 37.14 -17.63 -5.43
C SER A 214 36.49 -16.54 -6.29
N GLU A 215 35.26 -16.81 -6.73
CA GLU A 215 34.47 -15.97 -7.62
C GLU A 215 33.03 -15.92 -7.11
N VAL A 216 32.49 -14.71 -6.99
CA VAL A 216 31.11 -14.47 -6.55
C VAL A 216 30.48 -13.50 -7.53
N SER A 217 29.39 -13.94 -8.15
CA SER A 217 28.49 -13.11 -8.94
C SER A 217 27.15 -13.03 -8.21
N ALA A 218 26.44 -11.93 -8.40
CA ALA A 218 25.13 -11.68 -7.81
C ALA A 218 24.23 -10.99 -8.83
N CYS A 219 22.93 -11.25 -8.80
CA CYS A 219 21.96 -10.50 -9.61
C CYS A 219 20.80 -9.96 -8.77
N GLU A 220 20.34 -8.78 -9.17
CA GLU A 220 19.21 -8.07 -8.56
C GLU A 220 18.37 -7.44 -9.67
N LEU A 221 17.04 -7.57 -9.54
CA LEU A 221 16.08 -7.01 -10.49
C LEU A 221 15.79 -5.55 -10.17
N SER A 222 15.59 -5.21 -8.89
CA SER A 222 15.29 -3.83 -8.50
C SER A 222 16.52 -2.96 -8.69
N LYS A 223 16.40 -1.92 -9.52
CA LYS A 223 17.48 -0.95 -9.73
C LYS A 223 17.94 -0.31 -8.42
N THR A 224 16.99 0.07 -7.56
CA THR A 224 17.30 0.65 -6.25
C THR A 224 18.09 -0.33 -5.37
N MET A 225 17.65 -1.59 -5.29
CA MET A 225 18.37 -2.60 -4.50
C MET A 225 19.73 -2.95 -5.11
N TYR A 226 19.85 -2.97 -6.44
CA TYR A 226 21.12 -3.16 -7.13
C TYR A 226 22.14 -2.07 -6.78
N GLU A 227 21.73 -0.79 -6.85
CA GLU A 227 22.58 0.35 -6.50
C GLU A 227 22.98 0.29 -5.03
N LEU A 228 22.02 0.00 -4.15
CA LEU A 228 22.25 -0.20 -2.71
C LEU A 228 23.26 -1.34 -2.45
N ALA A 229 23.11 -2.49 -3.10
CA ALA A 229 24.03 -3.62 -2.97
C ALA A 229 25.45 -3.23 -3.39
N CYS A 230 25.60 -2.46 -4.47
CA CYS A 230 26.90 -1.95 -4.92
C CYS A 230 27.55 -1.05 -3.87
N GLU A 231 26.78 -0.16 -3.24
CA GLU A 231 27.26 0.71 -2.16
C GLU A 231 27.66 -0.10 -0.92
N VAL A 232 26.81 -1.04 -0.51
CA VAL A 232 27.05 -1.93 0.65
C VAL A 232 28.31 -2.77 0.44
N VAL A 233 28.45 -3.45 -0.70
CA VAL A 233 29.63 -4.27 -1.03
C VAL A 233 30.90 -3.42 -1.06
N THR A 234 30.81 -2.20 -1.56
CA THR A 234 31.93 -1.25 -1.56
C THR A 234 32.31 -0.83 -0.15
N ALA A 235 31.33 -0.48 0.69
CA ALA A 235 31.53 -0.06 2.07
C ALA A 235 32.12 -1.17 2.96
N ASN A 236 31.90 -2.43 2.59
CA ASN A 236 32.46 -3.60 3.26
C ASN A 236 33.83 -4.05 2.68
N GLY A 237 34.46 -3.24 1.82
CA GLY A 237 35.79 -3.51 1.29
C GLY A 237 35.83 -4.67 0.27
N MET A 238 34.68 -5.00 -0.33
CA MET A 238 34.53 -6.08 -1.31
C MET A 238 34.30 -5.56 -2.74
N ASN A 239 34.53 -4.27 -2.99
CA ASN A 239 34.44 -3.71 -4.34
C ASN A 239 35.37 -4.45 -5.33
N GLY A 240 34.85 -4.78 -6.51
CA GLY A 240 35.55 -5.55 -7.53
C GLY A 240 35.84 -7.02 -7.17
N ARG A 241 35.42 -7.49 -5.99
CA ARG A 241 35.54 -8.89 -5.55
C ARG A 241 34.25 -9.69 -5.70
N ILE A 242 33.13 -9.00 -5.78
CA ILE A 242 31.79 -9.52 -6.05
C ILE A 242 31.28 -8.77 -7.28
N LYS A 243 30.83 -9.50 -8.30
CA LYS A 243 30.23 -8.90 -9.51
C LYS A 243 28.71 -8.87 -9.35
N ILE A 244 28.14 -7.68 -9.17
CA ILE A 244 26.69 -7.49 -9.07
C ILE A 244 26.16 -7.10 -10.46
N LEU A 245 25.04 -7.71 -10.88
CA LEU A 245 24.39 -7.51 -12.17
C LEU A 245 22.95 -7.02 -11.95
N HIS A 246 22.57 -5.92 -12.61
CA HIS A 246 21.18 -5.44 -12.64
C HIS A 246 20.41 -6.18 -13.74
N MET A 247 19.86 -7.34 -13.43
CA MET A 247 19.11 -8.19 -14.37
C MET A 247 18.39 -9.33 -13.64
N LYS A 248 17.40 -9.93 -14.31
CA LYS A 248 16.80 -11.20 -13.87
C LYS A 248 17.76 -12.36 -14.10
N SER A 249 17.73 -13.36 -13.21
CA SER A 249 18.48 -14.61 -13.37
C SER A 249 18.12 -15.33 -14.67
N LEU A 250 16.85 -15.27 -15.08
CA LEU A 250 16.29 -15.87 -16.31
C LEU A 250 16.88 -15.31 -17.60
N GLU A 251 17.50 -14.13 -17.56
CA GLU A 251 18.09 -13.46 -18.72
C GLU A 251 19.62 -13.61 -18.77
N MET A 252 20.20 -14.26 -17.76
CA MET A 252 21.64 -14.37 -17.60
C MET A 252 22.25 -15.42 -18.53
N GLU A 253 23.31 -15.05 -19.24
CA GLU A 253 23.99 -15.95 -20.18
C GLU A 253 25.46 -16.21 -19.83
N VAL A 254 25.91 -17.43 -20.11
CA VAL A 254 27.33 -17.83 -20.09
C VAL A 254 27.85 -17.89 -21.54
N PRO A 255 28.94 -17.20 -21.93
CA PRO A 255 29.89 -16.45 -21.09
C PRO A 255 29.63 -14.92 -21.01
N LYS A 256 28.54 -14.43 -21.59
CA LYS A 256 28.27 -12.99 -21.78
C LYS A 256 28.22 -12.22 -20.45
N ASP A 257 27.42 -12.70 -19.50
CA ASP A 257 27.15 -12.02 -18.24
C ASP A 257 27.98 -12.60 -17.08
N ILE A 258 28.20 -13.93 -17.08
CA ILE A 258 29.14 -14.61 -16.18
C ILE A 258 30.12 -15.46 -16.99
N PRO A 259 31.40 -15.57 -16.62
CA PRO A 259 32.42 -16.15 -17.49
C PRO A 259 32.30 -17.66 -17.65
N LYS A 260 31.70 -18.36 -16.68
CA LYS A 260 31.54 -19.81 -16.65
C LYS A 260 30.39 -20.19 -15.72
N ARG A 261 29.94 -21.44 -15.85
CA ARG A 261 28.98 -22.04 -14.92
C ARG A 261 29.54 -22.10 -13.50
N VAL A 262 28.65 -21.95 -12.52
CA VAL A 262 28.98 -21.89 -11.08
C VAL A 262 28.79 -23.23 -10.38
N SER A 263 29.54 -23.46 -9.31
CA SER A 263 29.41 -24.65 -8.45
C SER A 263 28.30 -24.52 -7.41
N LEU A 264 27.90 -23.29 -7.07
CA LEU A 264 26.88 -23.02 -6.06
C LEU A 264 25.97 -21.88 -6.52
N VAL A 265 24.67 -22.11 -6.44
CA VAL A 265 23.65 -21.06 -6.44
C VAL A 265 23.15 -20.92 -5.02
N VAL A 266 23.06 -19.67 -4.55
CA VAL A 266 22.36 -19.31 -3.33
C VAL A 266 21.19 -18.41 -3.73
N THR A 267 20.01 -18.67 -3.17
CA THR A 267 18.84 -17.83 -3.38
C THR A 267 18.01 -17.74 -2.10
N GLU A 268 17.28 -16.64 -1.99
CA GLU A 268 16.20 -16.46 -1.01
C GLU A 268 15.00 -15.76 -1.65
N THR A 269 14.75 -16.01 -2.93
CA THR A 269 13.57 -15.53 -3.66
C THR A 269 12.36 -16.41 -3.34
N VAL A 270 11.87 -16.37 -2.10
CA VAL A 270 10.74 -17.16 -1.60
C VAL A 270 9.74 -16.22 -0.96
N ASP A 271 8.45 -16.53 -1.02
CA ASP A 271 7.41 -15.78 -0.31
C ASP A 271 6.79 -16.64 0.82
N ALA A 272 5.69 -16.20 1.43
CA ALA A 272 4.96 -16.99 2.44
C ALA A 272 4.43 -18.34 1.91
N GLY A 273 4.08 -18.41 0.62
CA GLY A 273 3.66 -19.63 -0.07
C GLY A 273 4.79 -20.41 -0.74
N LEU A 274 6.05 -20.09 -0.42
CA LEU A 274 7.30 -20.63 -0.98
C LEU A 274 7.57 -20.28 -2.45
N PHE A 275 6.58 -20.38 -3.35
CA PHE A 275 6.78 -20.28 -4.79
C PHE A 275 6.45 -18.92 -5.41
N GLY A 276 5.79 -18.01 -4.69
CA GLY A 276 5.25 -16.76 -5.22
C GLY A 276 6.28 -15.76 -5.77
N GLU A 277 7.56 -15.94 -5.45
CA GLU A 277 8.67 -15.14 -5.99
C GLU A 277 9.41 -15.81 -7.17
N GLY A 278 8.85 -16.88 -7.75
CA GLY A 278 9.38 -17.51 -8.97
C GLY A 278 10.69 -18.29 -8.75
N ILE A 279 10.84 -18.91 -7.57
CA ILE A 279 12.02 -19.74 -7.25
C ILE A 279 12.16 -20.93 -8.21
N ILE A 280 11.04 -21.53 -8.64
CA ILE A 280 11.04 -22.74 -9.46
C ILE A 280 11.65 -22.45 -10.84
N GLU A 281 11.15 -21.43 -11.52
CA GLU A 281 11.60 -20.99 -12.83
C GLU A 281 13.05 -20.52 -12.79
N SER A 282 13.40 -19.75 -11.76
CA SER A 282 14.77 -19.28 -11.51
C SER A 282 15.76 -20.45 -11.38
N LEU A 283 15.37 -21.50 -10.64
CA LEU A 283 16.22 -22.67 -10.42
C LEU A 283 16.27 -23.61 -11.63
N ILE A 284 15.18 -23.79 -12.37
CA ILE A 284 15.18 -24.54 -13.64
C ILE A 284 16.15 -23.88 -14.62
N HIS A 285 16.05 -22.56 -14.80
CA HIS A 285 16.98 -21.82 -15.64
C HIS A 285 18.42 -21.94 -15.12
N ALA A 286 18.64 -21.79 -13.80
CA ALA A 286 19.96 -21.92 -13.22
C ALA A 286 20.58 -23.30 -13.48
N TRP A 287 19.84 -24.40 -13.28
CA TRP A 287 20.31 -25.75 -13.58
C TRP A 287 20.65 -25.93 -15.07
N ASN A 288 19.77 -25.46 -15.95
CA ASN A 288 19.93 -25.64 -17.38
C ASN A 288 21.04 -24.78 -17.99
N HIS A 289 21.31 -23.58 -17.45
CA HIS A 289 22.19 -22.60 -18.10
C HIS A 289 23.38 -22.14 -17.25
N LEU A 290 23.24 -22.06 -15.92
CA LEU A 290 24.18 -21.34 -15.04
C LEU A 290 24.98 -22.24 -14.10
N LEU A 291 24.43 -23.36 -13.66
CA LEU A 291 25.06 -24.31 -12.73
C LEU A 291 25.90 -25.35 -13.46
N LEU A 292 26.94 -25.84 -12.79
CA LEU A 292 27.60 -27.09 -13.15
C LEU A 292 26.62 -28.27 -13.05
N PRO A 293 26.88 -29.41 -13.73
CA PRO A 293 25.99 -30.57 -13.67
C PRO A 293 25.76 -31.06 -12.23
N PRO A 294 24.57 -31.59 -11.89
CA PRO A 294 24.29 -32.11 -10.55
C PRO A 294 25.20 -33.30 -10.20
N GLN A 295 25.30 -33.61 -8.91
CA GLN A 295 26.02 -34.81 -8.47
C GLN A 295 25.32 -36.05 -9.02
N SER A 296 26.05 -36.85 -9.79
CA SER A 296 25.51 -38.10 -10.34
C SER A 296 25.52 -39.20 -9.26
N THR A 297 24.42 -39.95 -9.17
CA THR A 297 24.36 -41.20 -8.40
C THR A 297 25.33 -42.26 -8.92
N GLN A 298 25.74 -42.16 -10.20
CA GLN A 298 26.67 -43.09 -10.85
C GLN A 298 28.14 -42.75 -10.60
N ASP A 299 28.45 -41.50 -10.25
CA ASP A 299 29.80 -41.06 -9.88
C ASP A 299 29.77 -40.15 -8.62
N PRO A 300 29.55 -40.73 -7.43
CA PRO A 300 29.58 -39.99 -6.17
C PRO A 300 30.98 -39.51 -5.78
N SER A 301 32.04 -39.91 -6.52
CA SER A 301 33.41 -39.51 -6.24
C SER A 301 33.81 -38.17 -6.84
N ARG A 302 32.95 -37.61 -7.71
CA ARG A 302 33.19 -36.32 -8.37
C ARG A 302 33.30 -35.20 -7.33
N PRO A 303 34.34 -34.35 -7.39
CA PRO A 303 34.56 -33.33 -6.39
C PRO A 303 33.50 -32.22 -6.47
N PRO A 304 33.12 -31.59 -5.34
CA PRO A 304 32.12 -30.51 -5.31
C PRO A 304 32.45 -29.32 -6.22
N SER A 305 33.73 -29.10 -6.53
CA SER A 305 34.17 -28.05 -7.47
C SER A 305 33.78 -28.31 -8.93
N GLN A 306 33.29 -29.51 -9.25
CA GLN A 306 32.88 -29.93 -10.60
C GLN A 306 31.39 -30.25 -10.70
N THR A 307 30.63 -30.04 -9.63
CA THR A 307 29.19 -30.28 -9.56
C THR A 307 28.46 -29.03 -9.12
N GLY A 308 27.22 -28.88 -9.59
CA GLY A 308 26.33 -27.81 -9.14
C GLY A 308 25.64 -28.19 -7.83
N ARG A 309 25.34 -27.17 -7.02
CA ARG A 309 24.52 -27.27 -5.81
C ARG A 309 23.70 -26.00 -5.63
N VAL A 310 22.54 -26.13 -5.00
CA VAL A 310 21.67 -25.01 -4.62
C VAL A 310 21.54 -24.95 -3.09
N ILE A 311 21.52 -23.72 -2.55
CA ILE A 311 21.08 -23.38 -1.20
C ILE A 311 19.91 -22.37 -1.33
N PRO A 312 18.72 -22.64 -0.77
CA PRO A 312 18.34 -23.84 -0.01
C PRO A 312 18.40 -25.13 -0.85
N ALA A 313 18.67 -26.25 -0.19
CA ALA A 313 18.72 -27.56 -0.84
C ALA A 313 17.34 -28.11 -1.22
N GLY A 314 16.30 -27.74 -0.47
CA GLY A 314 14.91 -28.15 -0.70
C GLY A 314 13.97 -27.53 0.33
N ALA A 315 12.70 -27.92 0.31
CA ALA A 315 11.71 -27.47 1.27
C ALA A 315 10.66 -28.55 1.58
N THR A 316 10.07 -28.47 2.77
CA THR A 316 8.85 -29.20 3.14
C THR A 316 7.76 -28.20 3.48
N VAL A 317 6.61 -28.31 2.83
CA VAL A 317 5.43 -27.46 3.04
C VAL A 317 4.45 -28.17 3.96
N PHE A 318 3.93 -27.44 4.93
CA PHE A 318 2.93 -27.90 5.89
C PHE A 318 1.62 -27.14 5.73
N GLY A 319 0.50 -27.83 5.93
CA GLY A 319 -0.83 -27.23 5.98
C GLY A 319 -1.57 -27.58 7.27
N MET A 320 -2.55 -26.75 7.65
CA MET A 320 -3.43 -26.98 8.79
C MET A 320 -4.77 -26.31 8.56
N ALA A 321 -5.87 -27.03 8.76
CA ALA A 321 -7.20 -26.42 8.74
C ALA A 321 -7.45 -25.65 10.03
N VAL A 322 -8.00 -24.43 9.90
CA VAL A 322 -8.22 -23.53 11.04
C VAL A 322 -9.62 -22.93 11.04
N GLN A 323 -10.13 -22.71 12.26
CA GLN A 323 -11.19 -21.74 12.53
C GLN A 323 -10.56 -20.41 12.94
N CYS A 324 -10.92 -19.33 12.28
CA CYS A 324 -10.49 -17.97 12.62
C CYS A 324 -11.53 -16.97 12.12
N LEU A 325 -12.17 -16.26 13.06
CA LEU A 325 -13.18 -15.24 12.74
C LEU A 325 -12.56 -14.06 11.98
N GLU A 326 -11.32 -13.69 12.31
CA GLU A 326 -10.62 -12.59 11.65
C GLU A 326 -10.41 -12.87 10.16
N ILE A 327 -9.94 -14.07 9.81
CA ILE A 327 -9.84 -14.49 8.41
C ILE A 327 -11.24 -14.53 7.78
N ARG A 328 -12.22 -15.17 8.45
CA ARG A 328 -13.59 -15.29 7.91
C ARG A 328 -14.19 -13.94 7.52
N ARG A 329 -14.10 -12.92 8.39
CA ARG A 329 -14.75 -11.63 8.15
C ARG A 329 -14.13 -10.82 7.01
N HIS A 330 -12.91 -11.15 6.58
CA HIS A 330 -12.26 -10.52 5.42
C HIS A 330 -12.55 -11.26 4.10
N HIS A 331 -13.01 -12.52 4.17
CA HIS A 331 -13.24 -13.34 2.98
C HIS A 331 -14.69 -13.73 2.75
N ARG A 332 -15.56 -13.61 3.75
CA ARG A 332 -16.97 -13.99 3.69
C ARG A 332 -17.88 -13.02 4.43
N LEU A 333 -19.09 -12.84 3.91
CA LEU A 333 -20.16 -12.13 4.60
C LEU A 333 -20.69 -13.00 5.75
N CYS A 334 -20.48 -12.55 6.98
CA CYS A 334 -20.81 -13.26 8.21
C CYS A 334 -22.19 -12.88 8.78
N VAL A 335 -22.89 -11.92 8.15
CA VAL A 335 -24.12 -11.31 8.67
C VAL A 335 -25.27 -11.39 7.66
N SER A 336 -26.47 -11.65 8.16
CA SER A 336 -27.70 -11.68 7.35
C SER A 336 -28.33 -10.30 7.12
N GLU A 337 -27.91 -9.31 7.90
CA GLU A 337 -28.38 -7.93 7.85
C GLU A 337 -27.21 -6.97 8.08
N VAL A 338 -27.18 -5.88 7.29
CA VAL A 338 -26.21 -4.79 7.42
C VAL A 338 -26.98 -3.49 7.58
N GLY A 339 -26.94 -2.88 8.77
CA GLY A 339 -27.54 -1.58 9.03
C GLY A 339 -29.03 -1.47 8.68
N GLY A 340 -29.85 -2.50 8.96
CA GLY A 340 -31.26 -2.52 8.55
C GLY A 340 -31.55 -3.25 7.25
N LEU A 341 -30.54 -3.58 6.45
CA LEU A 341 -30.72 -4.13 5.11
C LEU A 341 -30.46 -5.63 5.10
N ALA A 342 -31.45 -6.41 4.69
CA ALA A 342 -31.29 -7.84 4.44
C ALA A 342 -30.32 -8.08 3.28
N THR A 343 -29.33 -8.94 3.47
CA THR A 343 -28.24 -9.18 2.52
C THR A 343 -28.45 -10.36 1.59
N ALA A 344 -29.51 -11.16 1.79
CA ALA A 344 -29.78 -12.37 1.01
C ALA A 344 -29.84 -12.13 -0.52
N ALA A 345 -30.22 -10.93 -0.95
CA ALA A 345 -30.28 -10.55 -2.36
C ALA A 345 -28.96 -10.05 -2.95
N ALA A 346 -27.89 -9.94 -2.15
CA ALA A 346 -26.57 -9.53 -2.64
C ALA A 346 -26.02 -10.52 -3.68
N GLY A 347 -26.45 -11.78 -3.62
CA GLY A 347 -25.82 -12.89 -4.34
C GLY A 347 -24.55 -13.34 -3.63
N GLU A 348 -23.72 -14.11 -4.33
CA GLU A 348 -22.44 -14.53 -3.80
C GLU A 348 -21.41 -13.39 -3.86
N LEU A 349 -20.84 -13.07 -2.71
CA LEU A 349 -19.77 -12.08 -2.56
C LEU A 349 -18.49 -12.81 -2.19
N HIS A 350 -17.44 -12.64 -2.99
CA HIS A 350 -16.16 -13.33 -2.82
C HIS A 350 -15.03 -12.32 -2.66
N SER A 351 -14.00 -12.65 -1.89
CA SER A 351 -12.75 -11.90 -1.87
C SER A 351 -11.90 -12.16 -3.13
N PRO A 352 -10.88 -11.36 -3.46
CA PRO A 352 -10.05 -11.51 -4.67
C PRO A 352 -9.10 -12.72 -4.68
N VAL A 353 -9.28 -13.65 -3.73
CA VAL A 353 -8.39 -14.78 -3.49
C VAL A 353 -9.07 -16.05 -3.94
N SER A 354 -8.52 -16.78 -4.90
CA SER A 354 -9.12 -18.02 -5.38
C SER A 354 -8.12 -19.15 -5.42
N CYS A 355 -8.55 -20.33 -4.99
CA CYS A 355 -7.76 -21.54 -5.12
C CYS A 355 -7.90 -22.20 -6.51
N SER A 356 -8.77 -21.69 -7.40
CA SER A 356 -8.93 -22.19 -8.77
C SER A 356 -7.82 -21.68 -9.70
N SER A 357 -7.37 -22.54 -10.62
CA SER A 357 -6.35 -22.22 -11.62
C SER A 357 -6.92 -21.64 -12.92
N GLU A 358 -8.22 -21.31 -12.95
CA GLU A 358 -8.92 -20.87 -14.17
C GLU A 358 -8.90 -19.35 -14.34
N ASP A 359 -8.49 -18.60 -13.31
CA ASP A 359 -8.50 -17.14 -13.31
C ASP A 359 -7.13 -16.57 -12.90
N ASP A 360 -6.30 -16.27 -13.89
CA ASP A 360 -4.97 -15.65 -13.73
C ASP A 360 -5.02 -14.26 -13.05
N SER A 361 -6.20 -13.67 -12.86
CA SER A 361 -6.37 -12.37 -12.20
C SER A 361 -6.54 -12.43 -10.68
N THR A 362 -6.60 -13.63 -10.08
CA THR A 362 -6.85 -13.82 -8.63
C THR A 362 -5.63 -14.36 -7.90
N GLU A 363 -5.38 -13.81 -6.71
CA GLU A 363 -4.28 -14.29 -5.85
C GLU A 363 -4.62 -15.66 -5.25
N PRO A 364 -3.66 -16.60 -5.15
CA PRO A 364 -3.92 -17.93 -4.62
C PRO A 364 -4.18 -17.95 -3.10
N TYR A 365 -3.61 -16.98 -2.37
CA TYR A 365 -3.68 -16.87 -0.91
C TYR A 365 -3.43 -15.44 -0.46
N THR A 366 -3.88 -15.10 0.75
CA THR A 366 -3.36 -13.94 1.50
C THR A 366 -2.22 -14.37 2.41
N THR A 367 -1.57 -13.42 3.08
CA THR A 367 -0.57 -13.70 4.11
C THR A 367 -1.03 -13.15 5.45
N GLU A 368 -0.82 -13.94 6.51
CA GLU A 368 -1.15 -13.53 7.87
C GLU A 368 -0.08 -14.03 8.84
N ARG A 369 0.22 -13.22 9.86
CA ARG A 369 1.01 -13.66 11.00
C ARG A 369 0.08 -14.31 12.02
N LEU A 370 -0.11 -15.63 11.93
CA LEU A 370 -1.05 -16.39 12.75
C LEU A 370 -0.85 -16.19 14.27
N SER A 371 0.39 -15.99 14.72
CA SER A 371 0.71 -15.72 16.12
C SER A 371 0.23 -14.37 16.64
N ARG A 372 -0.17 -13.45 15.74
CA ARG A 372 -0.63 -12.10 16.05
C ARG A 372 -2.03 -11.80 15.48
N LEU A 373 -2.79 -12.81 15.06
CA LEU A 373 -4.16 -12.58 14.59
C LEU A 373 -5.08 -12.12 15.74
N PRO A 374 -5.85 -11.03 15.58
CA PRO A 374 -6.89 -10.64 16.52
C PRO A 374 -7.87 -11.79 16.81
N GLY A 375 -8.09 -12.09 18.08
CA GLY A 375 -8.94 -13.22 18.51
C GLY A 375 -8.33 -14.61 18.33
N GLY A 376 -7.14 -14.71 17.72
CA GLY A 376 -6.42 -15.98 17.51
C GLY A 376 -7.09 -16.91 16.51
N TYR A 377 -6.65 -18.17 16.52
CA TYR A 377 -7.18 -19.24 15.67
C TYR A 377 -7.28 -20.55 16.46
N THR A 378 -8.18 -21.42 16.02
CA THR A 378 -8.33 -22.79 16.56
C THR A 378 -7.95 -23.80 15.48
N PRO A 379 -6.96 -24.68 15.71
CA PRO A 379 -6.65 -25.75 14.79
C PRO A 379 -7.78 -26.79 14.75
N LEU A 380 -8.18 -27.19 13.55
CA LEU A 380 -9.21 -28.21 13.29
C LEU A 380 -8.60 -29.55 12.87
N THR A 381 -7.36 -29.52 12.37
CA THR A 381 -6.54 -30.71 12.07
C THR A 381 -5.16 -30.56 12.70
N GLU A 382 -4.44 -31.67 12.85
CA GLU A 382 -2.98 -31.59 13.05
C GLU A 382 -2.31 -31.05 11.77
N PRO A 383 -1.10 -30.47 11.88
CA PRO A 383 -0.30 -30.13 10.72
C PRO A 383 -0.01 -31.37 9.85
N PHE A 384 -0.19 -31.24 8.54
CA PHE A 384 0.11 -32.29 7.57
C PHE A 384 1.16 -31.83 6.57
N ASN A 385 1.92 -32.77 6.00
CA ASN A 385 2.87 -32.49 4.92
C ASN A 385 2.10 -32.38 3.59
N ALA A 386 2.13 -31.18 3.00
CA ALA A 386 1.48 -30.88 1.73
C ALA A 386 2.39 -31.16 0.53
N LEU A 387 3.70 -30.90 0.65
CA LEU A 387 4.66 -31.02 -0.43
C LEU A 387 6.08 -31.15 0.12
N ASP A 388 6.85 -32.10 -0.39
CA ASP A 388 8.31 -32.11 -0.32
C ASP A 388 8.88 -31.79 -1.70
N ILE A 389 9.93 -30.96 -1.74
CA ILE A 389 10.61 -30.56 -2.98
C ILE A 389 12.13 -30.49 -2.78
N ASP A 390 12.88 -31.11 -3.70
CA ASP A 390 14.34 -31.04 -3.76
C ASP A 390 14.79 -30.05 -4.84
N PHE A 391 15.35 -28.91 -4.42
CA PHE A 391 15.85 -27.88 -5.32
C PHE A 391 17.14 -28.28 -6.04
N ASN A 392 17.76 -29.41 -5.66
CA ASN A 392 18.89 -30.00 -6.38
C ASN A 392 18.48 -31.06 -7.42
N ASN A 393 17.19 -31.33 -7.58
CA ASN A 393 16.66 -32.28 -8.55
C ASN A 393 15.94 -31.56 -9.70
N VAL A 394 16.67 -31.21 -10.76
CA VAL A 394 16.11 -30.46 -11.90
C VAL A 394 14.93 -31.19 -12.58
N GLN A 395 14.95 -32.52 -12.65
CA GLN A 395 13.85 -33.28 -13.24
C GLN A 395 12.56 -33.17 -12.41
N GLU A 396 12.70 -33.06 -11.09
CA GLU A 396 11.57 -32.82 -10.20
C GLU A 396 11.00 -31.42 -10.38
N LEU A 397 11.86 -30.40 -10.52
CA LEU A 397 11.45 -29.02 -10.77
C LEU A 397 10.73 -28.88 -12.12
N GLU A 398 11.30 -29.42 -13.20
CA GLU A 398 10.70 -29.41 -14.55
C GLU A 398 9.37 -30.17 -14.60
N GLY A 399 9.23 -31.22 -13.78
CA GLY A 399 8.01 -32.01 -13.67
C GLY A 399 6.93 -31.41 -12.77
N LEU A 400 7.21 -30.33 -12.02
CA LEU A 400 6.33 -29.83 -10.96
C LEU A 400 4.96 -29.38 -11.51
N CYS A 401 4.96 -28.57 -12.57
CA CYS A 401 3.72 -28.10 -13.21
C CYS A 401 2.93 -29.24 -13.90
N SER A 402 3.59 -30.37 -14.17
CA SER A 402 2.95 -31.56 -14.77
C SER A 402 2.47 -32.56 -13.72
N ARG A 403 2.67 -32.31 -12.41
CA ARG A 403 2.20 -33.22 -11.35
C ARG A 403 0.67 -33.29 -11.35
N GLU A 404 0.17 -34.50 -11.11
CA GLU A 404 -1.25 -34.70 -10.85
C GLU A 404 -1.63 -34.03 -9.52
N VAL A 405 -2.88 -33.54 -9.45
CA VAL A 405 -3.42 -32.95 -8.23
C VAL A 405 -3.44 -34.02 -7.14
N SER A 406 -2.78 -33.74 -6.02
CA SER A 406 -2.75 -34.65 -4.87
C SER A 406 -4.00 -34.44 -4.02
N ARG A 407 -4.72 -35.52 -3.71
CA ARG A 407 -5.92 -35.48 -2.87
C ARG A 407 -5.62 -36.15 -1.53
N VAL A 408 -5.63 -35.37 -0.45
CA VAL A 408 -5.29 -35.80 0.91
C VAL A 408 -6.53 -35.81 1.79
N ARG A 409 -6.68 -36.85 2.62
CA ARG A 409 -7.75 -36.96 3.63
C ARG A 409 -7.15 -36.69 5.01
N LEU A 410 -7.64 -35.66 5.68
CA LEU A 410 -7.12 -35.16 6.94
C LEU A 410 -8.10 -35.47 8.06
N PRO A 411 -7.70 -36.21 9.11
CA PRO A 411 -8.57 -36.45 10.24
C PRO A 411 -8.82 -35.14 10.98
N VAL A 412 -10.09 -34.80 11.18
CA VAL A 412 -10.50 -33.66 11.98
C VAL A 412 -10.29 -34.00 13.46
N THR A 413 -9.48 -33.20 14.15
CA THR A 413 -9.16 -33.35 15.57
C THR A 413 -9.89 -32.32 16.45
N GLY A 414 -10.25 -31.17 15.89
CA GLY A 414 -10.99 -30.10 16.57
C GLY A 414 -12.42 -29.96 16.07
N GLU A 415 -13.35 -29.61 16.98
CA GLU A 415 -14.69 -29.18 16.59
C GLU A 415 -14.69 -27.68 16.28
N GLY A 416 -15.26 -27.28 15.14
CA GLY A 416 -15.32 -25.88 14.76
C GLY A 416 -15.76 -25.62 13.32
N LEU A 417 -15.76 -24.36 12.92
CA LEU A 417 -16.08 -23.92 11.57
C LEU A 417 -14.81 -23.83 10.72
N LEU A 418 -14.83 -24.46 9.54
CA LEU A 418 -13.72 -24.36 8.59
C LEU A 418 -13.68 -22.95 7.98
N ASP A 419 -12.59 -22.23 8.24
CA ASP A 419 -12.39 -20.86 7.75
C ASP A 419 -11.28 -20.76 6.71
N ALA A 420 -10.17 -21.47 6.91
CA ALA A 420 -9.05 -21.47 5.97
C ALA A 420 -8.14 -22.69 6.15
N LEU A 421 -7.27 -22.91 5.17
CA LEU A 421 -6.04 -23.67 5.33
C LEU A 421 -4.88 -22.68 5.57
N ALA A 422 -4.24 -22.80 6.73
CA ALA A 422 -3.00 -22.12 7.05
C ALA A 422 -1.82 -22.94 6.56
N VAL A 423 -0.91 -22.32 5.81
CA VAL A 423 0.23 -22.98 5.15
C VAL A 423 1.54 -22.28 5.52
N TRP A 424 2.57 -23.07 5.78
CA TRP A 424 3.94 -22.61 6.03
C TRP A 424 4.93 -23.65 5.52
N PHE A 425 6.22 -23.37 5.60
CA PHE A 425 7.25 -24.29 5.13
C PHE A 425 8.45 -24.37 6.07
N GLN A 426 9.25 -25.39 5.84
CA GLN A 426 10.60 -25.53 6.35
C GLN A 426 11.57 -25.58 5.17
N LEU A 427 12.43 -24.58 5.03
CA LEU A 427 13.53 -24.57 4.07
C LEU A 427 14.69 -25.37 4.61
N HIS A 428 15.13 -26.39 3.88
CA HIS A 428 16.31 -27.16 4.21
C HIS A 428 17.51 -26.51 3.52
N LEU A 429 18.36 -25.80 4.26
CA LEU A 429 19.54 -25.13 3.69
C LEU A 429 20.61 -26.15 3.29
N ASP A 430 20.78 -27.18 4.13
CA ASP A 430 21.56 -28.37 3.87
C ASP A 430 20.99 -29.57 4.65
N GLN A 431 21.76 -30.66 4.81
CA GLN A 431 21.31 -31.87 5.52
C GLN A 431 21.12 -31.70 7.03
N GLU A 432 21.70 -30.65 7.64
CA GLU A 432 21.74 -30.44 9.09
C GLU A 432 21.01 -29.16 9.51
N SER A 433 20.84 -28.19 8.61
CA SER A 433 20.31 -26.87 8.89
C SER A 433 19.03 -26.58 8.10
N SER A 434 18.01 -26.12 8.80
CA SER A 434 16.73 -25.70 8.21
C SER A 434 16.16 -24.43 8.84
N LEU A 435 15.29 -23.71 8.13
CA LEU A 435 14.54 -22.55 8.59
C LEU A 435 13.04 -22.85 8.51
N SER A 436 12.30 -22.67 9.60
CA SER A 436 10.84 -22.86 9.59
C SER A 436 10.13 -21.51 9.65
N THR A 437 9.04 -21.41 8.89
CA THR A 437 8.08 -20.29 8.91
C THR A 437 6.81 -20.64 9.66
N GLY A 438 6.84 -21.68 10.50
CA GLY A 438 5.68 -22.13 11.26
C GLY A 438 5.14 -21.09 12.25
N PRO A 439 3.84 -21.17 12.61
CA PRO A 439 3.16 -20.15 13.41
C PRO A 439 3.72 -19.96 14.83
N LYS A 440 4.52 -20.90 15.33
CA LYS A 440 5.16 -20.83 16.66
C LYS A 440 6.57 -20.24 16.62
N GLU A 441 7.11 -20.01 15.43
CA GLU A 441 8.46 -19.52 15.23
C GLU A 441 8.50 -17.98 15.29
N ASP A 442 9.54 -17.45 15.91
CA ASP A 442 9.90 -16.04 15.78
C ASP A 442 10.69 -15.89 14.46
N THR A 443 9.99 -15.52 13.40
CA THR A 443 10.48 -15.46 12.02
C THR A 443 10.05 -14.17 11.34
N CYS A 444 10.84 -13.69 10.37
CA CYS A 444 10.44 -12.57 9.51
C CYS A 444 9.24 -12.93 8.60
N TRP A 445 9.03 -14.21 8.30
CA TRP A 445 7.97 -14.68 7.39
C TRP A 445 6.59 -14.74 8.04
N GLU A 446 5.58 -14.55 7.20
CA GLU A 446 4.17 -14.82 7.50
C GLU A 446 3.76 -16.20 6.99
N GLN A 447 2.51 -16.59 7.27
CA GLN A 447 1.92 -17.84 6.77
C GLN A 447 0.96 -17.54 5.62
N ALA A 448 0.95 -18.39 4.60
CA ALA A 448 0.01 -18.31 3.50
C ALA A 448 -1.37 -18.83 3.94
N ILE A 449 -2.42 -18.08 3.63
CA ILE A 449 -3.79 -18.36 4.04
C ILE A 449 -4.65 -18.60 2.81
N TYR A 450 -5.19 -19.82 2.70
CA TYR A 450 -6.12 -20.22 1.66
C TYR A 450 -7.54 -20.20 2.27
N PRO A 451 -8.30 -19.10 2.12
CA PRO A 451 -9.62 -18.96 2.72
C PRO A 451 -10.63 -19.90 2.07
N VAL A 452 -11.55 -20.43 2.87
CA VAL A 452 -12.71 -21.16 2.35
C VAL A 452 -13.79 -20.16 1.96
N GLN A 453 -14.10 -20.09 0.66
CA GLN A 453 -15.02 -19.10 0.10
C GLN A 453 -16.49 -19.52 0.07
N THR A 454 -16.81 -20.73 0.53
CA THR A 454 -18.19 -21.23 0.45
C THR A 454 -19.15 -20.34 1.23
N PRO A 455 -20.34 -20.02 0.67
CA PRO A 455 -21.32 -19.14 1.30
C PRO A 455 -21.94 -19.74 2.57
N HIS A 456 -21.78 -21.05 2.76
CA HIS A 456 -22.28 -21.78 3.91
C HIS A 456 -21.15 -22.13 4.88
N ASN A 457 -21.35 -21.79 6.16
CA ASN A 457 -20.49 -22.23 7.24
C ASN A 457 -20.49 -23.77 7.30
N PHE A 458 -19.32 -24.39 7.18
CA PHE A 458 -19.19 -25.84 7.27
C PHE A 458 -18.62 -26.25 8.64
N PRO A 459 -19.45 -26.82 9.54
CA PRO A 459 -18.98 -27.31 10.83
C PRO A 459 -18.29 -28.66 10.68
N LEU A 460 -17.04 -28.71 11.11
CA LEU A 460 -16.22 -29.90 11.27
C LEU A 460 -16.35 -30.45 12.69
N ARG A 461 -16.33 -31.77 12.83
CA ARG A 461 -16.38 -32.49 14.10
C ARG A 461 -15.32 -33.57 14.16
N PRO A 462 -14.80 -33.91 15.36
CA PRO A 462 -13.93 -35.06 15.52
C PRO A 462 -14.56 -36.33 14.94
N GLY A 463 -13.81 -37.02 14.08
CA GLY A 463 -14.28 -38.20 13.32
C GLY A 463 -14.62 -37.91 11.87
N ASP A 464 -14.76 -36.64 11.47
CA ASP A 464 -14.79 -36.25 10.07
C ASP A 464 -13.40 -36.38 9.42
N GLU A 465 -13.36 -36.54 8.10
CA GLU A 465 -12.13 -36.38 7.31
C GLU A 465 -12.30 -35.20 6.33
N LEU A 466 -11.46 -34.17 6.47
CA LEU A 466 -11.40 -33.07 5.51
C LEU A 466 -10.58 -33.51 4.28
N ILE A 467 -11.14 -33.33 3.10
CA ILE A 467 -10.48 -33.66 1.84
C ILE A 467 -9.91 -32.39 1.22
N VAL A 468 -8.59 -32.37 1.05
CA VAL A 468 -7.83 -31.24 0.52
C VAL A 468 -7.16 -31.65 -0.79
N GLU A 469 -7.27 -30.80 -1.80
CA GLU A 469 -6.54 -30.92 -3.07
C GLU A 469 -5.34 -29.98 -3.07
N ILE A 470 -4.20 -30.49 -3.55
CA ILE A 470 -2.92 -29.78 -3.59
C ILE A 470 -2.42 -29.80 -5.02
N SER A 471 -2.16 -28.62 -5.58
CA SER A 471 -1.73 -28.42 -6.96
C SER A 471 -0.52 -27.49 -7.04
N CYS A 472 0.30 -27.70 -8.07
CA CYS A 472 1.44 -26.86 -8.43
C CYS A 472 1.48 -26.55 -9.95
N ARG A 473 0.34 -26.66 -10.65
CA ARG A 473 0.26 -26.68 -12.13
C ARG A 473 0.69 -25.38 -12.82
N ASP A 474 0.58 -24.26 -12.13
CA ASP A 474 0.85 -22.91 -12.61
C ASP A 474 2.09 -22.30 -11.93
N ALA A 475 3.00 -23.15 -11.45
CA ALA A 475 4.16 -22.76 -10.63
C ALA A 475 3.82 -22.10 -9.27
N TYR A 476 2.54 -21.97 -8.94
CA TYR A 476 2.08 -21.59 -7.61
C TYR A 476 1.62 -22.80 -6.81
N LEU A 477 1.82 -22.76 -5.50
CA LEU A 477 1.18 -23.72 -4.61
C LEU A 477 -0.29 -23.35 -4.45
N ARG A 478 -1.19 -24.31 -4.63
CA ARG A 478 -2.64 -24.14 -4.40
C ARG A 478 -3.16 -25.24 -3.52
N LEU A 479 -3.84 -24.87 -2.43
CA LEU A 479 -4.52 -25.79 -1.53
C LEU A 479 -6.02 -25.47 -1.49
N CYS A 480 -6.85 -26.43 -1.88
CA CYS A 480 -8.31 -26.30 -1.89
C CYS A 480 -8.93 -27.29 -0.91
N SER A 481 -9.77 -26.83 0.02
CA SER A 481 -10.68 -27.74 0.73
C SER A 481 -11.85 -28.06 -0.20
N VAL A 482 -12.02 -29.33 -0.60
CA VAL A 482 -13.02 -29.71 -1.62
C VAL A 482 -14.21 -30.48 -1.06
N ALA A 483 -14.02 -31.26 0.00
CA ALA A 483 -15.09 -32.07 0.57
C ALA A 483 -14.81 -32.46 2.01
N VAL A 484 -15.85 -32.90 2.72
CA VAL A 484 -15.73 -33.53 4.04
C VAL A 484 -16.36 -34.90 3.99
N ALA A 485 -15.65 -35.93 4.42
CA ALA A 485 -16.20 -37.26 4.58
C ALA A 485 -16.67 -37.50 6.02
N ARG A 486 -17.93 -37.89 6.17
CA ARG A 486 -18.56 -38.20 7.46
C ARG A 486 -19.36 -39.49 7.31
N ASP A 487 -19.10 -40.46 8.18
CA ASP A 487 -19.75 -41.78 8.19
C ASP A 487 -19.72 -42.51 6.82
N GLY A 488 -18.62 -42.36 6.08
CA GLY A 488 -18.44 -42.96 4.75
C GLY A 488 -19.16 -42.26 3.59
N ARG A 489 -19.75 -41.08 3.82
CA ARG A 489 -20.33 -40.22 2.78
C ARG A 489 -19.49 -38.96 2.60
N GLU A 490 -19.22 -38.59 1.34
CA GLU A 490 -18.52 -37.35 1.00
C GLU A 490 -19.54 -36.23 0.73
N PHE A 491 -19.33 -35.09 1.39
CA PHE A 491 -20.08 -33.86 1.23
C PHE A 491 -19.16 -32.86 0.55
N CYS A 492 -19.43 -32.55 -0.73
CA CYS A 492 -18.69 -31.53 -1.46
C CYS A 492 -18.96 -30.15 -0.83
N LEU A 493 -17.90 -29.35 -0.68
CA LEU A 493 -17.99 -28.03 -0.08
C LEU A 493 -18.66 -27.03 -1.03
N ASP A 494 -18.53 -27.23 -2.35
CA ASP A 494 -19.14 -26.38 -3.38
C ASP A 494 -20.59 -26.78 -3.72
N ASP A 495 -20.95 -28.07 -3.62
CA ASP A 495 -22.30 -28.57 -3.99
C ASP A 495 -23.36 -28.43 -2.88
N CYS A 496 -23.25 -27.46 -1.96
CA CYS A 496 -24.37 -27.16 -1.05
C CYS A 496 -25.53 -26.42 -1.75
N LEU A 497 -25.48 -26.29 -3.09
CA LEU A 497 -26.58 -25.83 -3.94
C LEU A 497 -27.54 -26.99 -4.24
N ASP A 498 -28.57 -27.09 -3.41
CA ASP A 498 -29.86 -27.75 -3.70
C ASP A 498 -29.84 -29.30 -3.87
N PRO A 499 -30.23 -30.08 -2.84
CA PRO A 499 -30.23 -31.56 -2.91
C PRO A 499 -31.22 -32.16 -3.93
N ASP A 500 -32.06 -31.34 -4.60
CA ASP A 500 -33.09 -31.79 -5.54
C ASP A 500 -32.72 -31.65 -7.04
N LYS A 501 -31.50 -31.20 -7.40
CA LYS A 501 -31.06 -31.20 -8.81
C LYS A 501 -30.43 -32.55 -9.23
N PRO A 502 -30.94 -33.24 -10.28
CA PRO A 502 -30.38 -34.50 -10.73
C PRO A 502 -29.04 -34.32 -11.45
N ARG A 503 -28.06 -35.14 -11.06
CA ARG A 503 -26.73 -35.24 -11.69
C ARG A 503 -26.84 -35.68 -13.14
N ASN A 504 -26.36 -34.87 -14.09
CA ASN A 504 -26.14 -35.31 -15.47
C ASN A 504 -24.79 -36.01 -15.58
N ASN A 505 -24.81 -37.28 -16.00
CA ASN A 505 -23.61 -38.08 -16.26
C ASN A 505 -22.75 -37.44 -17.38
N PRO A 506 -21.40 -37.46 -17.27
CA PRO A 506 -20.54 -37.10 -18.39
C PRO A 506 -20.54 -38.23 -19.43
N GLY A 507 -20.89 -37.89 -20.68
CA GLY A 507 -20.77 -38.78 -21.84
C GLY A 507 -19.31 -38.93 -22.30
N PRO A 508 -18.99 -39.97 -23.10
CA PRO A 508 -17.61 -40.40 -23.33
C PRO A 508 -16.85 -39.53 -24.34
N SER A 509 -15.62 -39.19 -23.95
CA SER A 509 -14.40 -38.91 -24.73
C SER A 509 -14.50 -38.80 -26.26
N GLY A 510 -14.26 -37.60 -26.79
CA GLY A 510 -13.88 -37.36 -28.19
C GLY A 510 -12.41 -36.91 -28.28
N ASN A 511 -11.63 -37.57 -29.15
CA ASN A 511 -10.20 -37.33 -29.40
C ASN A 511 -9.85 -35.85 -29.72
N PRO A 512 -8.69 -35.33 -29.25
CA PRO A 512 -8.15 -34.06 -29.73
C PRO A 512 -7.30 -34.26 -30.99
N ASN A 513 -7.57 -33.46 -32.02
CA ASN A 513 -6.75 -33.38 -33.24
C ASN A 513 -5.50 -32.50 -32.96
N PRO A 514 -4.28 -32.94 -33.32
CA PRO A 514 -3.06 -32.20 -33.03
C PRO A 514 -2.62 -31.38 -34.24
N SER A 515 -3.10 -30.15 -34.37
CA SER A 515 -2.44 -29.12 -35.20
C SER A 515 -3.11 -27.77 -34.99
N LEU A 516 -2.53 -26.90 -34.16
CA LEU A 516 -2.62 -25.43 -34.17
C LEU A 516 -2.04 -24.92 -32.84
N ASN A 517 -0.74 -25.10 -32.62
CA ASN A 517 -0.08 -24.71 -31.36
C ASN A 517 1.21 -23.91 -31.58
N ALA A 518 1.22 -23.02 -32.59
CA ALA A 518 2.36 -22.13 -32.83
C ALA A 518 1.96 -20.66 -33.07
N GLU A 519 0.68 -20.34 -33.13
CA GLU A 519 0.19 -18.95 -33.26
C GLU A 519 -0.56 -18.43 -32.00
N ALA A 520 -0.85 -19.30 -31.03
CA ALA A 520 -1.51 -18.90 -29.77
C ALA A 520 -0.54 -18.31 -28.73
N GLU A 521 0.75 -18.71 -28.75
CA GLU A 521 1.75 -18.24 -27.79
C GLU A 521 2.25 -16.81 -28.08
N LEU A 522 2.12 -16.33 -29.32
CA LEU A 522 2.49 -14.95 -29.67
C LEU A 522 1.38 -13.93 -29.37
N CYS A 523 0.13 -14.37 -29.26
CA CYS A 523 -1.03 -13.50 -28.94
C CYS A 523 -1.21 -13.25 -27.44
N SER A 524 -0.65 -14.10 -26.56
CA SER A 524 -0.70 -13.91 -25.10
C SER A 524 0.24 -12.78 -24.63
N ALA A 525 1.42 -12.64 -25.23
CA ALA A 525 2.38 -11.59 -24.87
C ALA A 525 1.98 -10.17 -25.29
N LEU A 526 1.00 -10.03 -26.22
CA LEU A 526 0.48 -8.73 -26.67
C LEU A 526 -0.86 -8.34 -26.01
N ALA A 527 -1.46 -9.23 -25.22
CA ALA A 527 -2.71 -8.96 -24.47
C ALA A 527 -2.49 -8.11 -23.20
N CYS A 528 -1.24 -7.82 -22.82
CA CYS A 528 -0.89 -6.94 -21.70
C CYS A 528 -1.01 -5.43 -22.02
N LEU A 529 -1.57 -5.05 -23.18
CA LEU A 529 -1.90 -3.68 -23.52
C LEU A 529 -3.41 -3.55 -23.71
N GLY A 530 -4.08 -3.19 -22.60
CA GLY A 530 -5.38 -2.52 -22.53
C GLY A 530 -6.45 -2.96 -23.52
N THR A 531 -7.27 -3.94 -23.12
CA THR A 531 -8.72 -3.95 -23.36
C THR A 531 -9.38 -4.91 -22.37
N GLU A 532 -10.46 -4.47 -21.73
CA GLU A 532 -11.37 -5.29 -20.92
C GLU A 532 -11.71 -6.60 -21.66
N GLN A 533 -11.17 -7.73 -21.20
CA GLN A 533 -11.65 -9.04 -21.63
C GLN A 533 -12.85 -9.42 -20.77
N SER A 534 -14.02 -9.40 -21.39
CA SER A 534 -15.25 -9.95 -20.86
C SER A 534 -15.19 -11.49 -20.85
N SER A 535 -14.69 -12.05 -19.75
CA SER A 535 -15.13 -13.40 -19.34
C SER A 535 -16.66 -13.37 -19.16
N GLY A 536 -17.37 -14.45 -19.52
CA GLY A 536 -18.83 -14.55 -19.36
C GLY A 536 -19.31 -14.16 -17.94
N PRO A 537 -20.61 -13.88 -17.74
CA PRO A 537 -21.11 -13.33 -16.47
C PRO A 537 -20.72 -14.26 -15.32
N ARG A 538 -19.77 -13.81 -14.49
CA ARG A 538 -19.43 -14.48 -13.23
C ARG A 538 -20.70 -14.50 -12.37
N ASP A 539 -21.08 -15.66 -11.84
CA ASP A 539 -22.27 -15.80 -10.97
C ASP A 539 -22.06 -15.17 -9.58
N TYR A 540 -20.86 -14.67 -9.28
CA TYR A 540 -20.47 -14.00 -8.03
C TYR A 540 -19.89 -12.60 -8.28
N THR A 541 -19.85 -11.76 -7.23
CA THR A 541 -19.24 -10.42 -7.26
C THR A 541 -18.02 -10.37 -6.35
N MET A 542 -16.89 -9.85 -6.87
CA MET A 542 -15.67 -9.68 -6.09
C MET A 542 -15.69 -8.37 -5.30
N LEU A 543 -15.33 -8.46 -4.02
CA LEU A 543 -15.09 -7.34 -3.12
C LEU A 543 -13.69 -7.45 -2.53
N GLU A 544 -13.01 -6.33 -2.34
CA GLU A 544 -11.73 -6.31 -1.62
C GLU A 544 -11.91 -6.83 -0.18
N CYS A 545 -10.84 -7.40 0.40
CA CYS A 545 -10.89 -7.94 1.76
C CYS A 545 -11.35 -6.88 2.80
N ALA A 546 -10.95 -5.62 2.62
CA ALA A 546 -11.38 -4.52 3.48
C ALA A 546 -12.85 -4.12 3.27
N GLU A 547 -13.38 -4.24 2.05
CA GLU A 547 -14.81 -4.02 1.75
C GLU A 547 -15.67 -5.13 2.37
N MET A 548 -15.19 -6.38 2.34
CA MET A 548 -15.83 -7.51 3.02
C MET A 548 -15.83 -7.32 4.55
N ALA A 549 -14.70 -6.91 5.12
CA ALA A 549 -14.59 -6.59 6.54
C ALA A 549 -15.49 -5.40 6.93
N LEU A 550 -15.60 -4.39 6.06
CA LEU A 550 -16.51 -3.27 6.24
C LEU A 550 -17.95 -3.79 6.36
N LEU A 551 -18.45 -4.59 5.41
CA LEU A 551 -19.81 -5.15 5.46
C LEU A 551 -20.09 -5.93 6.76
N ASN A 552 -19.08 -6.62 7.29
CA ASN A 552 -19.18 -7.34 8.56
C ASN A 552 -19.09 -6.44 9.81
N ASN A 553 -18.75 -5.16 9.67
CA ASN A 553 -18.69 -4.19 10.76
C ASN A 553 -20.09 -3.65 11.08
N GLN A 554 -20.85 -4.40 11.87
CA GLN A 554 -22.20 -3.99 12.30
C GLN A 554 -22.21 -2.67 13.10
N PRO A 555 -21.30 -2.43 14.07
CA PRO A 555 -21.30 -1.18 14.85
C PRO A 555 -21.14 0.08 13.99
N TYR A 556 -20.34 0.02 12.91
CA TYR A 556 -20.21 1.10 11.94
C TYR A 556 -21.54 1.41 11.27
N HIS A 557 -22.16 0.41 10.65
CA HIS A 557 -23.41 0.57 9.91
C HIS A 557 -24.56 1.02 10.83
N ASP A 558 -24.71 0.43 12.01
CA ASP A 558 -25.75 0.82 12.96
C ASP A 558 -25.59 2.26 13.47
N SER A 559 -24.35 2.73 13.56
CA SER A 559 -24.05 4.12 13.92
C SER A 559 -24.42 5.08 12.79
N PHE A 560 -24.04 4.78 11.56
CA PHE A 560 -24.44 5.58 10.39
C PHE A 560 -25.97 5.60 10.20
N ARG A 561 -26.64 4.45 10.33
CA ARG A 561 -28.10 4.37 10.23
C ARG A 561 -28.78 5.32 11.22
N ARG A 562 -28.38 5.27 12.49
CA ARG A 562 -28.94 6.12 13.56
C ARG A 562 -28.62 7.60 13.33
N ALA A 563 -27.40 7.92 12.90
CA ALA A 563 -26.99 9.29 12.66
C ALA A 563 -27.77 9.93 11.49
N LEU A 564 -27.91 9.20 10.38
CA LEU A 564 -28.73 9.60 9.23
C LEU A 564 -30.21 9.78 9.63
N ALA A 565 -30.77 8.84 10.41
CA ALA A 565 -32.16 8.92 10.85
C ALA A 565 -32.42 10.13 11.75
N LYS A 566 -31.47 10.46 12.63
CA LYS A 566 -31.54 11.65 13.47
C LYS A 566 -31.52 12.93 12.63
N LEU A 567 -30.60 13.03 11.66
CA LEU A 567 -30.52 14.19 10.76
C LEU A 567 -31.82 14.36 9.96
N ILE A 568 -32.31 13.30 9.33
CA ILE A 568 -33.53 13.34 8.52
C ILE A 568 -34.74 13.74 9.37
N THR A 569 -34.83 13.26 10.62
CA THR A 569 -35.89 13.65 11.56
C THR A 569 -35.81 15.14 11.89
N ASN A 570 -34.62 15.64 12.23
CA ASN A 570 -34.42 17.05 12.55
C ASN A 570 -34.77 17.98 11.37
N LEU A 571 -34.39 17.60 10.14
CA LEU A 571 -34.72 18.37 8.94
C LEU A 571 -36.22 18.36 8.62
N LYS A 572 -36.92 17.22 8.86
CA LYS A 572 -38.39 17.14 8.75
C LYS A 572 -39.07 18.09 9.73
N ASP A 573 -38.61 18.09 10.98
CA ASP A 573 -39.14 18.97 12.02
C ASP A 573 -38.92 20.45 11.65
N ALA A 574 -37.71 20.81 11.18
CA ALA A 574 -37.42 22.17 10.73
C ALA A 574 -38.31 22.63 9.56
N ARG A 575 -38.52 21.77 8.54
CA ARG A 575 -39.44 22.05 7.42
C ARG A 575 -40.90 22.17 7.87
N SER A 576 -41.31 21.46 8.91
CA SER A 576 -42.67 21.55 9.47
C SER A 576 -42.94 22.86 10.23
N VAL A 577 -41.91 23.42 10.88
CA VAL A 577 -41.99 24.68 11.63
C VAL A 577 -42.02 25.91 10.71
N GLN A 578 -41.53 25.79 9.46
CA GLN A 578 -41.48 26.88 8.48
C GLN A 578 -42.77 27.07 7.62
N GLY A 579 -43.90 26.43 7.95
CA GLY A 579 -45.20 26.61 7.26
C GLY A 579 -45.88 27.98 7.50
N PRO A 580 -46.76 28.43 6.59
CA PRO A 580 -46.62 29.66 5.82
C PRO A 580 -46.75 30.97 6.63
N ILE A 581 -45.78 31.88 6.44
CA ILE A 581 -45.92 33.28 6.82
C ILE A 581 -46.98 33.92 5.89
N GLN A 582 -48.11 34.32 6.46
CA GLN A 582 -49.13 35.12 5.79
C GLN A 582 -48.54 36.45 5.28
N GLY A 583 -48.25 36.52 3.98
CA GLY A 583 -48.07 37.78 3.27
C GLY A 583 -49.43 38.41 2.97
N GLN A 584 -49.76 39.48 3.67
CA GLN A 584 -50.93 40.32 3.38
C GLN A 584 -50.79 41.01 2.02
N GLY A 585 -51.84 40.89 1.20
CA GLY A 585 -52.32 41.99 0.35
C GLY A 585 -51.87 42.01 -1.11
N LEU A 586 -52.70 41.46 -2.00
CA LEU A 586 -53.25 42.17 -3.17
C LEU A 586 -54.36 41.32 -3.81
N GLU A 587 -55.58 41.85 -3.76
CA GLU A 587 -56.78 41.28 -4.38
C GLU A 587 -56.66 41.26 -5.92
N VAL A 588 -56.93 40.10 -6.53
CA VAL A 588 -57.36 40.01 -7.93
C VAL A 588 -58.53 39.00 -8.01
N MET A 589 -59.65 39.45 -8.59
CA MET A 589 -60.91 38.73 -8.75
C MET A 589 -60.81 37.52 -9.72
N PRO A 590 -61.75 36.55 -9.66
CA PRO A 590 -61.56 35.23 -10.26
C PRO A 590 -62.01 35.18 -11.73
N LEU A 591 -61.24 34.49 -12.56
CA LEU A 591 -61.69 33.92 -13.83
C LEU A 591 -61.63 32.41 -13.74
N THR A 592 -62.78 31.81 -14.04
CA THR A 592 -63.07 30.39 -14.06
C THR A 592 -62.40 29.69 -15.23
N ASP A 593 -61.63 28.64 -14.95
CA ASP A 593 -61.52 27.41 -15.76
C ASP A 593 -60.86 26.31 -14.90
N PRO A 594 -61.23 25.02 -15.04
CA PRO A 594 -60.71 23.95 -14.21
C PRO A 594 -59.34 23.48 -14.74
N PRO A 595 -58.28 23.39 -13.91
CA PRO A 595 -57.09 22.68 -14.32
C PRO A 595 -57.31 21.18 -14.05
N SER A 596 -57.38 20.40 -15.12
CA SER A 596 -56.82 19.05 -15.11
C SER A 596 -55.31 19.17 -14.91
N GLY A 597 -54.86 19.13 -13.65
CA GLY A 597 -53.46 19.15 -13.25
C GLY A 597 -53.02 17.78 -12.70
N PRO A 598 -51.71 17.46 -12.76
CA PRO A 598 -51.17 16.18 -12.34
C PRO A 598 -51.25 16.02 -10.83
N MET A 599 -51.15 14.77 -10.37
CA MET A 599 -51.08 14.42 -8.95
C MET A 599 -50.10 15.32 -8.19
N ASP A 600 -50.54 15.76 -7.01
CA ASP A 600 -49.76 16.47 -6.01
C ASP A 600 -48.34 15.86 -5.91
N PRO A 601 -47.26 16.59 -6.25
CA PRO A 601 -45.91 16.07 -6.07
C PRO A 601 -45.71 15.90 -4.56
N GLY A 602 -45.40 14.69 -4.13
CA GLY A 602 -45.07 14.44 -2.73
C GLY A 602 -43.97 15.38 -2.21
N PRO A 603 -43.77 15.44 -0.88
CA PRO A 603 -42.79 16.33 -0.28
C PRO A 603 -41.40 16.16 -0.91
N ASP A 604 -40.73 17.28 -1.18
CA ASP A 604 -39.40 17.35 -1.78
C ASP A 604 -38.42 16.45 -1.00
N PRO A 605 -37.74 15.48 -1.64
CA PRO A 605 -36.89 14.54 -0.94
C PRO A 605 -35.66 15.22 -0.33
N PHE A 606 -35.09 14.60 0.69
CA PHE A 606 -33.76 14.94 1.19
C PHE A 606 -32.69 14.31 0.29
N TYR A 607 -31.66 15.07 -0.06
CA TYR A 607 -30.62 14.63 -0.99
C TYR A 607 -29.39 14.18 -0.18
N VAL A 608 -28.99 12.92 -0.34
CA VAL A 608 -27.81 12.37 0.36
C VAL A 608 -26.78 11.92 -0.66
N LEU A 609 -25.55 12.41 -0.55
CA LEU A 609 -24.42 12.01 -1.39
C LEU A 609 -23.44 11.15 -0.58
N ASP A 610 -23.17 9.95 -1.06
CA ASP A 610 -22.14 9.06 -0.53
C ASP A 610 -20.89 9.08 -1.44
N VAL A 611 -19.81 9.66 -0.93
CA VAL A 611 -18.49 9.79 -1.59
C VAL A 611 -17.48 8.79 -1.02
N SER A 612 -17.96 7.67 -0.47
CA SER A 612 -17.09 6.57 -0.05
C SER A 612 -16.33 5.99 -1.24
N GLU A 613 -15.07 5.64 -1.04
CA GLU A 613 -14.31 4.88 -2.03
C GLU A 613 -14.64 3.38 -1.94
N GLY A 614 -14.75 2.71 -3.09
CA GLY A 614 -15.08 1.28 -3.16
C GLY A 614 -16.57 0.98 -2.91
N PHE A 615 -16.85 -0.26 -2.51
CA PHE A 615 -18.20 -0.76 -2.24
C PHE A 615 -18.77 -0.22 -0.93
N SER A 616 -19.85 0.57 -1.00
CA SER A 616 -20.57 1.11 0.16
C SER A 616 -22.07 0.88 0.04
N VAL A 617 -22.69 0.50 1.17
CA VAL A 617 -24.16 0.38 1.31
C VAL A 617 -24.80 1.60 1.99
N LEU A 618 -24.03 2.63 2.35
CA LEU A 618 -24.53 3.77 3.12
C LEU A 618 -25.57 4.60 2.37
N SER A 619 -25.39 4.81 1.06
CA SER A 619 -26.40 5.47 0.21
C SER A 619 -27.72 4.69 0.20
N LEU A 620 -27.66 3.36 0.10
CA LEU A 620 -28.85 2.50 0.14
C LEU A 620 -29.50 2.53 1.54
N MET A 621 -28.70 2.54 2.60
CA MET A 621 -29.20 2.71 3.98
C MET A 621 -29.83 4.07 4.22
N ALA A 622 -29.39 5.13 3.54
CA ALA A 622 -30.03 6.43 3.59
C ALA A 622 -31.38 6.40 2.85
N ALA A 623 -31.42 5.80 1.66
CA ALA A 623 -32.64 5.66 0.85
C ALA A 623 -33.74 4.85 1.57
N SER A 624 -33.36 3.82 2.35
CA SER A 624 -34.32 2.99 3.10
C SER A 624 -35.04 3.71 4.24
N GLN A 625 -34.62 4.93 4.61
CA GLN A 625 -35.27 5.73 5.67
C GLN A 625 -36.51 6.50 5.19
N GLY A 626 -36.77 6.51 3.87
CA GLY A 626 -37.94 7.12 3.25
C GLY A 626 -37.87 8.64 3.14
N GLN A 627 -38.41 9.18 2.04
CA GLN A 627 -38.28 10.59 1.63
C GLN A 627 -36.82 11.04 1.40
N VAL A 628 -35.94 10.11 1.03
CA VAL A 628 -34.54 10.37 0.72
C VAL A 628 -34.28 9.98 -0.74
N LYS A 629 -33.58 10.84 -1.46
CA LYS A 629 -32.95 10.52 -2.74
C LYS A 629 -31.43 10.41 -2.51
N ALA A 630 -30.92 9.19 -2.53
CA ALA A 630 -29.53 8.89 -2.24
C ALA A 630 -28.70 8.70 -3.51
N TYR A 631 -27.46 9.14 -3.46
CA TYR A 631 -26.50 9.10 -4.56
C TYR A 631 -25.25 8.34 -4.10
N SER A 632 -24.89 7.29 -4.84
CA SER A 632 -23.73 6.45 -4.57
C SER A 632 -22.58 6.79 -5.52
N SER A 633 -21.35 6.86 -5.01
CA SER A 633 -20.12 6.98 -5.82
C SER A 633 -19.53 5.62 -6.23
N VAL A 634 -20.28 4.53 -6.16
CA VAL A 634 -19.81 3.21 -6.61
C VAL A 634 -19.66 3.19 -8.14
N GLU A 635 -18.43 3.00 -8.60
CA GLU A 635 -18.06 3.00 -10.03
C GLU A 635 -18.36 1.67 -10.73
N LYS A 636 -17.94 0.55 -10.13
CA LYS A 636 -17.96 -0.76 -10.77
C LYS A 636 -19.39 -1.21 -11.08
N THR A 637 -19.69 -1.51 -12.35
CA THR A 637 -21.04 -1.90 -12.80
C THR A 637 -21.60 -3.13 -12.08
N GLN A 638 -20.74 -4.11 -11.75
CA GLN A 638 -21.12 -5.29 -10.97
C GLN A 638 -21.54 -4.91 -9.55
N HIS A 639 -20.80 -4.01 -8.90
CA HIS A 639 -21.13 -3.48 -7.57
C HIS A 639 -22.46 -2.70 -7.59
N GLN A 640 -22.67 -1.87 -8.62
CA GLN A 640 -23.94 -1.18 -8.83
C GLN A 640 -25.11 -2.18 -8.98
N ALA A 641 -24.90 -3.31 -9.67
CA ALA A 641 -25.91 -4.35 -9.82
C ALA A 641 -26.27 -5.01 -8.48
N VAL A 642 -25.28 -5.28 -7.61
CA VAL A 642 -25.51 -5.76 -6.24
C VAL A 642 -26.38 -4.77 -5.46
N LEU A 643 -26.04 -3.48 -5.47
CA LEU A 643 -26.82 -2.45 -4.77
C LEU A 643 -28.27 -2.35 -5.29
N ARG A 644 -28.49 -2.46 -6.61
CA ARG A 644 -29.85 -2.51 -7.18
C ARG A 644 -30.65 -3.74 -6.72
N ARG A 645 -30.01 -4.92 -6.64
CA ARG A 645 -30.67 -6.14 -6.12
C ARG A 645 -31.05 -5.97 -4.65
N LEU A 646 -30.13 -5.45 -3.84
CA LEU A 646 -30.37 -5.14 -2.43
C LEU A 646 -31.49 -4.11 -2.25
N ALA A 647 -31.52 -3.05 -3.06
CA ALA A 647 -32.58 -2.05 -3.03
C ALA A 647 -33.97 -2.66 -3.23
N ARG A 648 -34.13 -3.46 -4.29
CA ARG A 648 -35.41 -4.14 -4.60
C ARG A 648 -35.84 -5.09 -3.48
N ALA A 649 -34.92 -5.86 -2.93
CA ALA A 649 -35.22 -6.82 -1.86
C ALA A 649 -35.58 -6.14 -0.52
N ASN A 650 -35.08 -4.93 -0.28
CA ASN A 650 -35.35 -4.15 0.93
C ASN A 650 -36.46 -3.10 0.74
N GLY A 651 -37.24 -3.18 -0.35
CA GLY A 651 -38.38 -2.30 -0.59
C GLY A 651 -38.01 -0.84 -0.88
N VAL A 652 -36.77 -0.57 -1.29
CA VAL A 652 -36.32 0.77 -1.70
C VAL A 652 -36.70 1.00 -3.17
N PRO A 653 -37.45 2.07 -3.49
CA PRO A 653 -37.79 2.41 -4.87
C PRO A 653 -36.55 2.63 -5.74
N GLU A 654 -36.61 2.26 -7.02
CA GLU A 654 -35.46 2.35 -7.92
C GLU A 654 -35.02 3.79 -8.16
N GLU A 655 -35.95 4.74 -8.12
CA GLU A 655 -35.72 6.18 -8.20
C GLU A 655 -35.08 6.80 -6.94
N ALA A 656 -35.04 6.07 -5.83
CA ALA A 656 -34.51 6.56 -4.56
C ALA A 656 -32.99 6.36 -4.43
N LEU A 657 -32.37 5.55 -5.30
CA LEU A 657 -30.93 5.30 -5.34
C LEU A 657 -30.37 5.56 -6.76
N GLU A 658 -29.51 6.57 -6.88
CA GLU A 658 -28.80 6.89 -8.11
C GLU A 658 -27.28 6.66 -7.98
N PHE A 659 -26.61 6.46 -9.11
CA PHE A 659 -25.16 6.30 -9.17
C PHE A 659 -24.56 7.58 -9.74
N TRP A 660 -23.89 8.35 -8.89
CA TRP A 660 -23.51 9.73 -9.13
C TRP A 660 -22.44 9.87 -10.22
N LEU A 661 -21.43 9.00 -10.21
CA LEU A 661 -20.33 9.07 -11.18
C LEU A 661 -20.78 8.80 -12.62
N ASN A 662 -21.92 8.13 -12.82
CA ASN A 662 -22.52 8.00 -14.16
C ASN A 662 -23.08 9.33 -14.71
N GLN A 663 -23.15 10.38 -13.88
CA GLN A 663 -23.73 11.68 -14.21
C GLN A 663 -22.68 12.80 -14.30
N VAL A 664 -21.43 12.53 -13.95
CA VAL A 664 -20.35 13.53 -13.91
C VAL A 664 -19.37 13.25 -15.04
N GLU A 665 -19.10 14.26 -15.88
CA GLU A 665 -18.16 14.14 -17.01
C GLU A 665 -16.68 14.20 -16.58
N ASP A 666 -16.40 14.78 -15.40
CA ASP A 666 -15.07 14.91 -14.82
C ASP A 666 -15.02 14.25 -13.42
N GLU A 667 -14.29 13.16 -13.30
CA GLU A 667 -14.07 12.44 -12.03
C GLU A 667 -13.45 13.33 -10.95
N GLN A 668 -12.73 14.40 -11.30
CA GLN A 668 -12.18 15.34 -10.31
C GLN A 668 -13.25 16.25 -9.70
N ALA A 669 -14.46 16.24 -10.25
CA ALA A 669 -15.56 17.12 -9.88
C ALA A 669 -16.73 16.37 -9.20
N VAL A 670 -16.44 15.30 -8.42
CA VAL A 670 -17.46 14.53 -7.67
C VAL A 670 -18.32 15.42 -6.75
N LEU A 671 -17.75 16.47 -6.15
CA LEU A 671 -18.50 17.37 -5.27
C LEU A 671 -19.14 18.51 -6.06
N GLN A 672 -20.37 18.30 -6.53
CA GLN A 672 -21.22 19.31 -7.16
C GLN A 672 -22.64 19.27 -6.59
N ARG A 673 -23.47 20.25 -6.95
CA ARG A 673 -24.89 20.27 -6.55
C ARG A 673 -25.68 19.17 -7.28
N PRO A 674 -26.69 18.55 -6.64
CA PRO A 674 -27.54 17.53 -7.30
C PRO A 674 -28.37 18.12 -8.45
N SER A 675 -28.68 19.42 -8.40
CA SER A 675 -29.21 20.18 -9.52
C SER A 675 -28.93 21.67 -9.31
N ARG A 676 -29.23 22.52 -10.30
CA ARG A 676 -28.98 23.98 -10.22
C ARG A 676 -29.59 24.63 -8.97
N GLU A 677 -30.75 24.14 -8.53
CA GLU A 677 -31.56 24.74 -7.46
C GLU A 677 -31.53 23.95 -6.15
N LYS A 678 -30.89 22.77 -6.12
CA LYS A 678 -30.90 21.88 -4.96
C LYS A 678 -29.54 21.83 -4.28
N LEU A 679 -29.56 21.56 -2.97
CA LEU A 679 -28.40 21.38 -2.11
C LEU A 679 -28.52 20.02 -1.40
N TRP A 680 -27.41 19.52 -0.90
CA TRP A 680 -27.35 18.24 -0.18
C TRP A 680 -27.83 18.40 1.26
N SER A 681 -28.69 17.48 1.69
CA SER A 681 -29.06 17.30 3.10
C SER A 681 -27.93 16.65 3.88
N ALA A 682 -27.24 15.69 3.26
CA ALA A 682 -26.04 15.08 3.83
C ALA A 682 -25.00 14.75 2.75
N ILE A 683 -23.72 14.89 3.11
CA ILE A 683 -22.59 14.42 2.31
C ILE A 683 -21.74 13.51 3.19
N ILE A 684 -21.58 12.25 2.78
CA ILE A 684 -20.73 11.27 3.47
C ILE A 684 -19.36 11.29 2.80
N LEU A 685 -18.32 11.59 3.58
CA LEU A 685 -16.94 11.62 3.13
C LEU A 685 -16.18 10.46 3.75
N ASP A 686 -15.42 9.74 2.93
CA ASP A 686 -14.40 8.83 3.43
C ASP A 686 -13.18 9.65 3.92
N CYS A 687 -12.79 9.41 5.16
CA CYS A 687 -11.83 10.24 5.87
C CYS A 687 -10.56 9.51 6.29
N VAL A 688 -10.61 8.19 6.42
CA VAL A 688 -9.52 7.37 6.94
C VAL A 688 -9.30 6.22 5.97
N GLU A 689 -8.07 6.08 5.49
CA GLU A 689 -7.64 4.97 4.66
C GLU A 689 -7.60 3.67 5.48
N THR A 690 -7.84 2.53 4.84
CA THR A 690 -7.82 1.20 5.49
C THR A 690 -6.50 0.89 6.20
N CYS A 691 -5.41 1.54 5.78
CA CYS A 691 -4.08 1.44 6.36
C CYS A 691 -3.89 2.24 7.67
N GLY A 692 -4.85 3.09 8.06
CA GLY A 692 -4.80 3.89 9.27
C GLY A 692 -4.32 5.34 9.08
N LEU A 693 -4.20 5.82 7.84
CA LEU A 693 -3.85 7.21 7.53
C LEU A 693 -5.08 8.08 7.24
N VAL A 694 -4.94 9.40 7.35
CA VAL A 694 -5.96 10.35 6.91
C VAL A 694 -6.01 10.38 5.38
N ARG A 695 -7.20 10.42 4.79
CA ARG A 695 -7.38 10.51 3.33
C ARG A 695 -6.77 11.79 2.77
N GLN A 696 -6.12 11.68 1.61
CA GLN A 696 -5.57 12.85 0.92
C GLN A 696 -6.65 13.87 0.54
N LYS A 697 -6.31 15.15 0.63
CA LYS A 697 -7.20 16.29 0.32
C LYS A 697 -8.52 16.31 1.11
N LEU A 698 -8.61 15.60 2.24
CA LEU A 698 -9.83 15.55 3.05
C LEU A 698 -10.38 16.94 3.38
N MET A 699 -9.52 17.86 3.82
CA MET A 699 -9.95 19.22 4.19
C MET A 699 -10.41 20.07 3.00
N GLU A 700 -9.85 19.85 1.81
CA GLU A 700 -10.30 20.48 0.57
C GLU A 700 -11.69 19.95 0.20
N LYS A 701 -11.88 18.62 0.22
CA LYS A 701 -13.18 17.97 -0.01
C LYS A 701 -14.23 18.45 0.99
N ALA A 702 -13.90 18.50 2.29
CA ALA A 702 -14.80 19.02 3.31
C ALA A 702 -15.18 20.48 3.06
N THR A 703 -14.24 21.30 2.57
CA THR A 703 -14.50 22.72 2.24
C THR A 703 -15.46 22.88 1.08
N LEU A 704 -15.31 22.08 0.03
CA LEU A 704 -16.25 22.05 -1.07
C LEU A 704 -17.61 21.53 -0.61
N ALA A 705 -17.65 20.43 0.15
CA ALA A 705 -18.87 19.82 0.66
C ALA A 705 -19.73 20.81 1.46
N ARG A 706 -19.13 21.62 2.36
CA ARG A 706 -19.87 22.64 3.14
C ARG A 706 -20.60 23.66 2.26
N CYS A 707 -20.03 24.04 1.12
CA CYS A 707 -20.64 24.98 0.17
C CYS A 707 -21.84 24.38 -0.60
N LEU A 708 -22.05 23.07 -0.48
CA LEU A 708 -23.07 22.32 -1.20
C LEU A 708 -24.19 21.81 -0.29
N LEU A 709 -24.15 22.09 1.01
CA LEU A 709 -25.17 21.68 1.99
C LEU A 709 -26.34 22.66 2.05
N GLU A 710 -27.56 22.14 2.28
CA GLU A 710 -28.72 22.95 2.63
C GLU A 710 -28.64 23.45 4.09
N ASP A 711 -29.53 24.37 4.48
CA ASP A 711 -29.59 24.82 5.88
C ASP A 711 -29.95 23.67 6.82
N GLY A 712 -29.16 23.48 7.88
CA GLY A 712 -29.23 22.31 8.76
C GLY A 712 -28.65 21.01 8.18
N GLY A 713 -28.12 21.03 6.95
CA GLY A 713 -27.43 19.89 6.34
C GLY A 713 -26.08 19.60 7.01
N GLN A 714 -25.56 18.39 6.82
CA GLN A 714 -24.42 17.88 7.59
C GLN A 714 -23.44 17.05 6.75
N ILE A 715 -22.15 17.18 7.05
CA ILE A 715 -21.12 16.23 6.58
C ILE A 715 -21.04 15.08 7.58
N PHE A 716 -20.99 13.84 7.07
CA PHE A 716 -20.64 12.67 7.87
C PHE A 716 -19.22 12.20 7.52
N PRO A 717 -18.32 12.10 8.50
CA PRO A 717 -18.44 12.56 9.90
C PRO A 717 -18.41 14.10 10.05
N GLU A 718 -18.93 14.63 11.16
CA GLU A 718 -18.79 16.05 11.51
C GLU A 718 -17.35 16.39 11.90
N ARG A 719 -16.72 15.50 12.67
CA ARG A 719 -15.33 15.67 13.12
C ARG A 719 -14.67 14.33 13.40
N ILE A 720 -13.35 14.35 13.45
CA ILE A 720 -12.50 13.19 13.73
C ILE A 720 -11.50 13.60 14.80
N VAL A 721 -11.39 12.79 15.84
CA VAL A 721 -10.44 12.98 16.93
C VAL A 721 -9.36 11.92 16.81
N VAL A 722 -8.11 12.34 16.69
CA VAL A 722 -6.93 11.45 16.64
C VAL A 722 -6.46 11.21 18.06
N TYR A 723 -6.42 9.96 18.47
CA TYR A 723 -5.83 9.53 19.74
C TYR A 723 -4.47 8.88 19.50
N GLY A 724 -3.60 8.95 20.49
CA GLY A 724 -2.38 8.17 20.51
C GLY A 724 -1.88 7.92 21.92
N MET A 725 -0.82 7.13 22.04
CA MET A 725 -0.23 6.79 23.34
C MET A 725 1.26 6.49 23.21
N LEU A 726 2.01 6.62 24.30
CA LEU A 726 3.44 6.28 24.34
C LEU A 726 3.59 4.76 24.48
N VAL A 727 4.40 4.13 23.62
CA VAL A 727 4.70 2.70 23.74
C VAL A 727 6.18 2.39 23.61
N GLU A 728 6.58 1.28 24.23
CA GLU A 728 7.83 0.58 24.00
C GLU A 728 7.56 -0.70 23.22
N SER A 729 8.04 -0.77 21.99
CA SER A 729 7.92 -1.92 21.09
C SER A 729 9.22 -2.09 20.30
N ASP A 730 9.93 -3.19 20.57
CA ASP A 730 11.08 -3.58 19.76
C ASP A 730 10.63 -4.11 18.39
N THR A 731 9.44 -4.71 18.29
CA THR A 731 8.85 -5.15 17.02
C THR A 731 8.77 -4.01 16.01
N LEU A 732 8.20 -2.87 16.40
CA LEU A 732 8.13 -1.70 15.51
C LEU A 732 9.52 -1.20 15.11
N LEU A 733 10.50 -1.20 16.02
CA LEU A 733 11.88 -0.80 15.68
C LEU A 733 12.52 -1.73 14.64
N LEU A 734 12.33 -3.04 14.79
CA LEU A 734 12.88 -4.04 13.88
C LEU A 734 12.19 -4.04 12.51
N GLU A 735 10.91 -3.70 12.46
CA GLU A 735 10.15 -3.52 11.23
C GLU A 735 10.50 -2.19 10.53
N SER A 736 10.90 -1.17 11.28
CA SER A 736 11.21 0.16 10.74
C SER A 736 12.60 0.30 10.15
N ALA A 737 13.60 -0.29 10.81
CA ALA A 737 15.02 -0.04 10.52
C ALA A 737 15.91 -1.21 10.93
N VAL A 738 17.03 -1.38 10.23
CA VAL A 738 18.07 -2.36 10.62
C VAL A 738 18.83 -1.86 11.84
N GLN A 739 18.87 -2.68 12.89
CA GLN A 739 19.38 -2.32 14.22
C GLN A 739 20.88 -2.59 14.33
N GLY A 740 21.69 -1.77 13.64
CA GLY A 740 23.15 -1.83 13.68
C GLY A 740 23.76 -2.93 12.79
N GLN A 741 24.96 -3.40 13.13
CA GLN A 741 25.71 -4.38 12.33
C GLN A 741 25.67 -5.81 12.88
N GLU A 742 25.30 -5.98 14.15
CA GLU A 742 25.23 -7.30 14.76
C GLU A 742 24.22 -8.22 14.06
N PRO A 743 22.98 -7.78 13.73
CA PRO A 743 22.03 -8.70 13.07
C PRO A 743 22.45 -9.04 11.64
N THR A 744 23.27 -8.18 11.01
CA THR A 744 23.82 -8.37 9.67
C THR A 744 25.21 -9.00 9.67
N LEU A 745 25.55 -9.82 10.68
CA LEU A 745 26.77 -10.62 10.74
C LEU A 745 28.08 -9.78 10.73
N GLY A 746 27.99 -8.54 11.19
CA GLY A 746 29.06 -7.55 11.19
C GLY A 746 29.22 -6.78 9.87
N PHE A 747 28.36 -7.02 8.86
CA PHE A 747 28.40 -6.25 7.62
C PHE A 747 27.77 -4.86 7.81
N ASN A 748 28.41 -3.85 7.23
CA ASN A 748 27.95 -2.48 7.24
C ASN A 748 26.82 -2.27 6.21
N ILE A 749 25.59 -2.65 6.58
CA ILE A 749 24.38 -2.57 5.72
C ILE A 749 23.44 -1.47 6.19
N ALA A 750 23.21 -1.39 7.52
CA ALA A 750 22.22 -0.48 8.11
C ALA A 750 22.32 0.98 7.62
N PRO A 751 23.50 1.62 7.51
CA PRO A 751 23.58 3.03 7.07
C PRO A 751 23.09 3.29 5.64
N PHE A 752 23.00 2.25 4.80
CA PHE A 752 22.55 2.37 3.41
C PHE A 752 21.05 2.13 3.33
N ILE A 753 20.57 0.98 3.80
CA ILE A 753 19.14 0.65 3.73
C ILE A 753 18.29 1.53 4.66
N ASN A 754 18.82 2.00 5.79
CA ASN A 754 18.08 2.86 6.69
C ASN A 754 17.87 4.29 6.13
N GLN A 755 18.42 4.62 4.95
CA GLN A 755 18.04 5.85 4.26
C GLN A 755 16.60 5.78 3.73
N PHE A 756 16.05 4.56 3.57
CA PHE A 756 14.70 4.30 3.06
C PHE A 756 13.68 4.00 4.16
N THR A 757 14.00 4.28 5.44
CA THR A 757 13.05 4.14 6.56
C THR A 757 11.89 5.10 6.40
N VAL A 758 10.69 4.68 6.82
CA VAL A 758 9.49 5.53 6.83
C VAL A 758 9.06 5.74 8.28
N PRO A 759 8.76 6.98 8.72
CA PRO A 759 8.49 7.27 10.11
C PRO A 759 7.12 6.79 10.58
N VAL A 760 6.18 6.58 9.65
CA VAL A 760 4.83 6.12 9.96
C VAL A 760 4.65 4.69 9.46
N HIS A 761 4.48 3.77 10.40
CA HIS A 761 4.11 2.38 10.13
C HIS A 761 2.59 2.27 10.04
N VAL A 762 2.10 1.60 9.00
CA VAL A 762 0.68 1.45 8.67
C VAL A 762 0.29 -0.03 8.66
N PHE A 763 -1.01 -0.32 8.48
CA PHE A 763 -1.55 -1.69 8.50
C PHE A 763 -1.30 -2.44 9.82
N LEU A 764 -1.27 -1.72 10.95
CA LEU A 764 -1.05 -2.30 12.26
C LEU A 764 -2.36 -2.78 12.89
N ASP A 765 -2.33 -3.99 13.47
CA ASP A 765 -3.32 -4.43 14.45
C ASP A 765 -2.81 -4.15 15.87
N LEU A 766 -3.14 -2.97 16.40
CA LEU A 766 -2.67 -2.57 17.73
C LEU A 766 -3.15 -3.50 18.85
N SER A 767 -4.25 -4.21 18.65
CA SER A 767 -4.79 -5.18 19.63
C SER A 767 -3.86 -6.38 19.88
N THR A 768 -3.00 -6.71 18.92
CA THR A 768 -2.07 -7.86 18.98
C THR A 768 -0.60 -7.45 18.83
N LEU A 769 -0.34 -6.16 18.61
CA LEU A 769 1.01 -5.61 18.58
C LEU A 769 1.70 -5.86 19.93
N GLN A 770 2.88 -6.50 19.88
CA GLN A 770 3.71 -6.69 21.05
C GLN A 770 4.35 -5.35 21.45
N CYS A 771 3.77 -4.73 22.46
CA CYS A 771 4.26 -3.48 23.03
C CYS A 771 3.91 -3.34 24.50
N ARG A 772 4.69 -2.53 25.22
CA ARG A 772 4.40 -2.09 26.58
C ARG A 772 3.88 -0.67 26.54
N HIS A 773 2.71 -0.44 27.10
CA HIS A 773 2.13 0.90 27.21
C HIS A 773 2.89 1.69 28.28
N LEU A 774 3.28 2.92 27.93
CA LEU A 774 4.00 3.85 28.80
C LEU A 774 3.18 5.09 29.15
N SER A 775 1.96 5.22 28.62
CA SER A 775 1.00 6.26 28.99
C SER A 775 -0.44 5.77 28.79
N ASP A 776 -1.39 6.51 29.35
CA ASP A 776 -2.79 6.45 28.89
C ASP A 776 -2.92 7.04 27.48
N SER A 777 -4.06 6.81 26.83
CA SER A 777 -4.37 7.44 25.55
C SER A 777 -4.60 8.94 25.74
N VAL A 778 -4.11 9.73 24.79
CA VAL A 778 -4.25 11.18 24.76
C VAL A 778 -4.83 11.61 23.42
N GLU A 779 -5.59 12.70 23.44
CA GLU A 779 -6.00 13.38 22.22
C GLU A 779 -4.80 14.08 21.58
N LEU A 780 -4.39 13.62 20.41
CA LEU A 780 -3.34 14.24 19.62
C LEU A 780 -3.90 15.43 18.83
N PHE A 781 -5.04 15.25 18.16
CA PHE A 781 -5.51 16.21 17.18
C PHE A 781 -7.03 16.13 16.93
N ILE A 782 -7.67 17.22 16.48
CA ILE A 782 -9.07 17.23 16.04
C ILE A 782 -9.17 17.81 14.64
N LEU A 783 -9.81 17.07 13.73
CA LEU A 783 -10.22 17.54 12.41
C LEU A 783 -11.72 17.75 12.40
N ASP A 784 -12.16 19.00 12.40
CA ASP A 784 -13.55 19.40 12.25
C ASP A 784 -13.86 19.66 10.76
N LEU A 785 -14.72 18.80 10.20
CA LEU A 785 -15.11 18.84 8.80
C LEU A 785 -16.22 19.87 8.57
N MET A 786 -16.93 20.29 9.62
CA MET A 786 -17.97 21.32 9.57
C MET A 786 -17.41 22.73 9.83
N ASN A 787 -16.24 22.86 10.48
CA ASN A 787 -15.63 24.15 10.82
C ASN A 787 -14.11 24.18 10.58
N THR A 788 -13.69 24.87 9.50
CA THR A 788 -12.26 25.04 9.19
C THR A 788 -11.46 25.80 10.24
N ASN A 789 -12.08 26.71 10.98
CA ASN A 789 -11.38 27.55 11.95
C ASN A 789 -10.98 26.78 13.22
N ALA A 790 -11.52 25.58 13.41
CA ALA A 790 -11.20 24.70 14.54
C ALA A 790 -10.00 23.77 14.27
N ASN A 791 -9.48 23.76 13.04
CA ASN A 791 -8.39 22.87 12.64
C ASN A 791 -7.02 23.52 12.88
N TYR A 792 -6.17 22.80 13.58
CA TYR A 792 -4.76 23.17 13.75
C TYR A 792 -3.89 22.60 12.60
N THR A 793 -2.63 22.98 12.53
CA THR A 793 -1.63 22.28 11.70
C THR A 793 -0.50 21.73 12.55
N ASN A 794 -0.28 22.36 13.71
CA ASN A 794 0.69 21.99 14.71
C ASN A 794 0.03 22.05 16.08
N ARG A 795 0.30 21.07 16.94
CA ARG A 795 -0.18 21.05 18.33
C ARG A 795 0.87 20.41 19.23
N ASP A 796 1.13 21.06 20.36
CA ASP A 796 1.89 20.49 21.45
C ASP A 796 0.94 19.79 22.42
N VAL A 797 1.22 18.52 22.68
CA VAL A 797 0.43 17.67 23.59
C VAL A 797 1.34 17.20 24.72
N LYS A 798 0.89 17.40 25.96
CA LYS A 798 1.60 16.91 27.15
C LYS A 798 1.02 15.57 27.57
N VAL A 799 1.89 14.59 27.73
CA VAL A 799 1.52 13.23 28.14
C VAL A 799 2.39 12.83 29.31
N GLN A 800 1.77 12.35 30.39
CA GLN A 800 2.52 11.84 31.53
C GLN A 800 2.84 10.36 31.31
N ALA A 801 4.10 9.99 31.53
CA ALA A 801 4.50 8.59 31.49
C ALA A 801 3.94 7.85 32.72
N SER A 802 3.11 6.83 32.48
CA SER A 802 2.55 5.96 33.53
C SER A 802 3.49 4.82 33.92
N ALA A 803 4.57 4.59 33.18
CA ALA A 803 5.58 3.59 33.46
C ALA A 803 6.97 4.02 32.98
N SER A 804 8.02 3.54 33.65
CA SER A 804 9.40 3.75 33.22
C SER A 804 9.76 2.83 32.06
N GLY A 805 10.40 3.38 31.02
CA GLY A 805 10.72 2.63 29.81
C GLY A 805 11.41 3.45 28.75
N ARG A 806 11.37 2.94 27.52
CA ARG A 806 11.91 3.58 26.33
C ARG A 806 10.78 3.76 25.33
N VAL A 807 10.29 4.98 25.17
CA VAL A 807 9.30 5.32 24.15
C VAL A 807 9.95 5.07 22.79
N THR A 808 9.49 4.04 22.08
CA THR A 808 9.97 3.73 20.73
C THR A 808 9.01 4.23 19.67
N ALA A 809 7.72 4.33 19.98
CA ALA A 809 6.70 4.76 19.04
C ALA A 809 5.52 5.45 19.72
N VAL A 810 4.72 6.12 18.90
CA VAL A 810 3.41 6.67 19.25
C VAL A 810 2.39 6.08 18.26
N PRO A 811 1.77 4.93 18.57
CA PRO A 811 0.61 4.44 17.84
C PRO A 811 -0.55 5.41 17.96
N PHE A 812 -1.35 5.50 16.89
CA PHE A 812 -2.51 6.37 16.80
C PHE A 812 -3.67 5.72 16.05
N TRP A 813 -4.87 6.18 16.39
CA TRP A 813 -6.14 5.74 15.83
C TRP A 813 -7.16 6.88 15.93
N TYR A 814 -8.37 6.67 15.41
CA TYR A 814 -9.37 7.72 15.25
C TYR A 814 -10.66 7.39 15.99
N GLN A 815 -11.23 8.42 16.61
CA GLN A 815 -12.64 8.46 16.99
C GLN A 815 -13.37 9.35 15.97
N ILE A 816 -14.22 8.73 15.17
CA ILE A 816 -14.98 9.35 14.08
C ILE A 816 -16.35 9.75 14.63
N HIS A 817 -16.59 11.05 14.81
CA HIS A 817 -17.87 11.56 15.32
C HIS A 817 -18.81 11.83 14.15
N LEU A 818 -19.85 11.00 14.03
CA LEU A 818 -20.92 11.19 13.05
C LEU A 818 -21.78 12.39 13.42
N ASN A 819 -22.04 12.56 14.72
CA ASN A 819 -22.60 13.77 15.33
C ASN A 819 -22.13 13.89 16.79
N GLU A 820 -22.70 14.83 17.56
CA GLU A 820 -22.36 15.04 18.97
C GLU A 820 -22.48 13.78 19.87
N GLU A 821 -23.43 12.88 19.57
CA GLU A 821 -23.75 11.71 20.41
C GLU A 821 -23.22 10.39 19.84
N ILE A 822 -23.07 10.28 18.52
CA ILE A 822 -22.78 9.04 17.81
C ILE A 822 -21.38 9.11 17.23
N SER A 823 -20.54 8.13 17.60
CA SER A 823 -19.20 8.01 17.07
C SER A 823 -18.79 6.55 16.85
N VAL A 824 -17.80 6.35 15.98
CA VAL A 824 -17.21 5.05 15.64
C VAL A 824 -15.71 5.14 15.90
N SER A 825 -15.12 4.10 16.49
CA SER A 825 -13.67 4.02 16.70
C SER A 825 -13.03 3.12 15.67
N THR A 826 -11.89 3.54 15.11
CA THR A 826 -11.05 2.70 14.24
C THR A 826 -10.19 1.71 15.01
N PHE A 827 -10.25 1.74 16.35
CA PHE A 827 -9.57 0.80 17.25
C PHE A 827 -10.52 -0.30 17.78
N ASN A 828 -11.78 -0.29 17.34
CA ASN A 828 -12.74 -1.36 17.68
C ASN A 828 -12.28 -2.71 17.11
N GLN A 829 -12.63 -3.81 17.80
CA GLN A 829 -12.28 -5.17 17.38
C GLN A 829 -12.81 -5.51 15.96
N ASP A 830 -14.03 -5.07 15.64
CA ASP A 830 -14.65 -5.31 14.33
C ASP A 830 -14.26 -4.26 13.27
N SER A 831 -13.29 -3.38 13.58
CA SER A 831 -12.82 -2.35 12.65
C SER A 831 -12.32 -2.98 11.35
N HIS A 832 -12.71 -2.40 10.23
CA HIS A 832 -12.16 -2.73 8.91
C HIS A 832 -10.93 -1.85 8.59
N TRP A 833 -10.70 -0.80 9.39
CA TRP A 833 -9.46 -0.03 9.36
C TRP A 833 -8.43 -0.66 10.28
N LYS A 834 -7.21 -0.76 9.78
CA LYS A 834 -6.00 -0.95 10.57
C LYS A 834 -5.59 0.39 11.18
N GLN A 835 -4.62 0.34 12.09
CA GLN A 835 -4.08 1.52 12.76
C GLN A 835 -2.64 1.80 12.28
N ALA A 836 -2.08 2.90 12.76
CA ALA A 836 -0.75 3.32 12.39
C ALA A 836 0.06 3.76 13.62
N ALA A 837 1.38 3.88 13.46
CA ALA A 837 2.27 4.34 14.52
C ALA A 837 3.40 5.19 13.97
N VAL A 838 3.68 6.30 14.65
CA VAL A 838 4.90 7.07 14.41
C VAL A 838 6.03 6.44 15.20
N VAL A 839 7.04 5.88 14.52
CA VAL A 839 8.21 5.29 15.14
C VAL A 839 9.28 6.36 15.31
N LEU A 840 9.78 6.51 16.54
CA LEU A 840 10.77 7.52 16.87
C LEU A 840 12.14 7.10 16.32
N HIS A 841 12.77 7.99 15.55
CA HIS A 841 14.13 7.76 15.02
C HIS A 841 15.14 7.50 16.15
N GLN A 842 14.97 8.17 17.30
CA GLN A 842 15.71 7.89 18.52
C GLN A 842 14.72 7.60 19.64
N PRO A 843 14.72 6.38 20.18
CA PRO A 843 13.84 6.07 21.30
C PRO A 843 14.16 6.92 22.54
N LEU A 844 13.12 7.41 23.20
CA LEU A 844 13.22 8.34 24.33
C LEU A 844 13.10 7.57 25.65
N ALA A 845 14.14 7.59 26.49
CA ALA A 845 14.06 7.01 27.83
C ALA A 845 13.22 7.88 28.75
N VAL A 846 12.23 7.30 29.43
CA VAL A 846 11.31 8.00 30.34
C VAL A 846 11.21 7.26 31.66
N ARG A 847 10.95 7.99 32.74
CA ARG A 847 10.59 7.47 34.06
C ARG A 847 9.10 7.66 34.29
N GLU A 848 8.53 6.80 35.12
CA GLU A 848 7.17 6.99 35.60
C GLU A 848 7.04 8.36 36.28
N GLY A 849 6.02 9.12 35.86
CA GLY A 849 5.78 10.49 36.30
C GLY A 849 6.36 11.58 35.38
N ASP A 850 7.29 11.26 34.49
CA ASP A 850 7.89 12.23 33.55
C ASP A 850 6.81 12.82 32.63
N TRP A 851 6.91 14.12 32.36
CA TRP A 851 6.10 14.78 31.33
C TRP A 851 6.81 14.73 29.98
N VAL A 852 6.16 14.09 29.00
CA VAL A 852 6.60 14.01 27.62
C VAL A 852 5.80 15.01 26.80
N ARG A 853 6.49 15.93 26.13
CA ARG A 853 5.91 16.83 25.14
C ARG A 853 5.96 16.16 23.77
N LEU A 854 4.79 15.96 23.18
CA LEU A 854 4.60 15.53 21.80
C LEU A 854 4.30 16.75 20.93
N ALA A 855 5.20 17.09 20.00
CA ALA A 855 4.91 18.06 18.96
C ALA A 855 4.35 17.31 17.75
N VAL A 856 3.03 17.46 17.55
CA VAL A 856 2.25 16.79 16.51
C VAL A 856 2.00 17.77 15.37
N THR A 857 2.37 17.38 14.15
CA THR A 857 2.16 18.18 12.93
C THR A 857 1.38 17.36 11.92
N LEU A 858 0.34 17.97 11.36
CA LEU A 858 -0.41 17.44 10.22
C LEU A 858 -0.06 18.26 8.98
N GLN A 859 0.61 17.65 8.01
CA GLN A 859 0.94 18.27 6.73
C GLN A 859 0.29 17.48 5.60
N LYS A 860 -0.61 18.15 4.85
CA LYS A 860 -1.52 17.51 3.88
C LYS A 860 -2.37 16.42 4.56
N SER A 861 -1.91 15.18 4.55
CA SER A 861 -2.54 14.02 5.17
C SER A 861 -1.59 13.19 6.03
N SER A 862 -0.34 13.63 6.19
CA SER A 862 0.69 12.92 6.95
C SER A 862 0.79 13.48 8.37
N ILE A 863 0.76 12.58 9.34
CA ILE A 863 0.93 12.88 10.76
C ILE A 863 2.39 12.63 11.12
N SER A 864 3.05 13.67 11.61
CA SER A 864 4.40 13.57 12.17
C SER A 864 4.36 13.92 13.66
N ILE A 865 5.13 13.17 14.45
CA ILE A 865 5.20 13.33 15.90
C ILE A 865 6.67 13.30 16.31
N SER A 866 7.08 14.30 17.09
CA SER A 866 8.34 14.29 17.81
C SER A 866 8.09 14.33 19.31
N ALA A 867 8.93 13.62 20.07
CA ALA A 867 8.78 13.48 21.52
C ALA A 867 10.03 14.02 22.23
N SER A 868 9.82 14.75 23.32
CA SER A 868 10.88 15.27 24.19
C SER A 868 10.44 15.27 25.65
N ILE A 869 11.36 15.08 26.59
CA ILE A 869 11.07 15.23 28.02
C ILE A 869 11.02 16.72 28.34
N GLU A 870 9.98 17.14 29.04
CA GLU A 870 9.90 18.50 29.56
C GLU A 870 10.75 18.57 30.84
N GLU A 871 11.87 19.30 30.81
CA GLU A 871 12.59 19.62 32.02
C GLU A 871 11.71 20.54 32.88
N GLU A 872 11.44 20.16 34.13
CA GLU A 872 10.85 21.09 35.09
C GLU A 872 11.70 22.35 35.07
N ALA A 873 11.09 23.47 34.69
CA ALA A 873 11.69 24.78 34.88
C ALA A 873 11.94 24.94 36.37
N GLY A 874 13.13 24.55 36.81
CA GLY A 874 13.56 24.76 38.18
C GLY A 874 13.37 26.23 38.50
N GLU A 875 12.74 26.49 39.65
CA GLU A 875 12.75 27.77 40.33
C GLU A 875 14.21 28.20 40.57
N THR A 876 14.89 28.66 39.52
CA THR A 876 16.09 29.47 39.65
C THR A 876 15.57 30.88 39.75
N GLY A 877 15.51 31.32 41.01
CA GLY A 877 15.08 32.65 41.39
C GLY A 877 15.68 33.69 40.46
N THR A 878 14.81 34.60 40.04
CA THR A 878 15.15 35.96 39.65
C THR A 878 16.16 36.53 40.64
N VAL A 879 17.45 36.45 40.29
CA VAL A 879 18.48 37.31 40.86
C VAL A 879 18.85 38.28 39.76
N ASP A 880 18.41 39.51 39.99
CA ASP A 880 18.82 40.72 39.29
C ASP A 880 20.32 40.71 38.96
N SER A 881 20.64 41.01 37.70
CA SER A 881 21.81 41.85 37.42
C SER A 881 21.54 42.74 36.22
N VAL A 882 20.94 43.88 36.50
CA VAL A 882 21.18 45.12 35.76
C VAL A 882 22.70 45.41 35.79
N ARG A 883 23.32 45.49 34.61
CA ARG A 883 24.52 46.31 34.30
C ARG A 883 24.61 46.43 32.78
N GLU A 884 24.13 47.55 32.25
CA GLU A 884 24.94 48.68 31.76
C GLU A 884 25.67 48.39 30.42
N SER A 885 25.05 48.93 29.36
CA SER A 885 25.64 49.70 28.25
C SER A 885 27.12 49.55 27.87
N ALA A 886 27.32 49.41 26.55
CA ALA A 886 28.31 50.07 25.68
C ALA A 886 29.28 49.12 24.93
N GLN A 887 28.94 48.79 23.68
CA GLN A 887 29.59 49.30 22.46
C GLN A 887 28.88 48.79 21.20
#